data_AF-A0A8H5PFX0-F1
#
_entry.id   AF-A0A8H5PFX0-F1
#
_cell.length_a   1.000
_cell.length_b   1.000
_cell.length_c   1.000
_cell.angle_alpha   90.00
_cell.angle_beta   90.00
_cell.angle_gamma   90.00
#
_symmetry.space_group_name_H-M   'P 1'
#
loop_
_entity.id
_entity.type
_entity.pdbx_description
1 polymer ?
#
loop_
_entity_poly.entity_id
_entity_poly.type
_entity_poly.pdbx_seq_one_letter_code
_entity_poly.pdbx_strand_id
1 'polypeptide(L)'
;MSSTTFKQYWLPEKKGFDSLQLRTVPKEPPRLGQILVRVKAVSLNWRDGIVAIGTYPFPGPDALVPGSDGAGIVEAVGEGVTEWKVGDRVVANFTQEHIAGRLTRDVGLTQLGGEAQGLLGEYFIFPKTGVVKIPDYLSFEEASCLPCAALTAWNALYGLTPLRPGQTVLLQGTGGVSTFALQIAHAAGAKTIVTSSSDDKLAKAKDLGATYGINYSKTPDWAAEAMKITNGKGVDHIIEIGGTLTLQASFDTIGFNGQIHCIGHITNPDPLGAGKDLRGPDAAFLALDRLCVVRGVVVGSREQLQDMLECFEANEIRPVIDRVLSFENAREAYDYLWSSTHTGKVLAPLPLNLNSPKRRQAMNHYIRVLSELLTISKSNNSFLSDFLPLAMESPALAEALIAYSSGHMSHSDPSYTTVSLAARSRALFELSTTINRPDQTEVALSTCLILLTSEVCLGSHQSWYNHLIGAKHLIACAQSQADGSLVEGAQALRLTSEGRWILRNFAYHDIIGSVTLDTKPLLCPDYLGDITHEFDTYLGVASQILVYIGQITCLDLSTTDVEIGLYPSRNYLSIKHEIENWMCPAGTPPTLQAAAYAYRGAALIYLYRKMRRQLEGDHNFSLACGMSLNTLNDKLQTVVEDTLDSIGQVPENDVSESSLLFPLFIVGGEVERTDQMEFVRARLQMSYNKRGFRNISRTLEVLEELWVYRQIQNVLGGNRSDWEDILKSGAEPLLLT
;
A
#
# COMPACT_ATOMS: atom_id res chain seq x y z
N MET A 1 -16.39 -13.15 20.82
CA MET A 1 -17.40 -12.32 21.51
C MET A 1 -17.30 -10.90 20.97
N SER A 2 -18.40 -10.31 20.50
CA SER A 2 -18.39 -8.93 20.00
C SER A 2 -18.14 -7.97 21.18
N SER A 3 -17.30 -6.95 21.00
CA SER A 3 -17.07 -5.92 22.03
C SER A 3 -18.41 -5.29 22.45
N THR A 4 -18.64 -5.17 23.76
CA THR A 4 -19.84 -4.53 24.35
C THR A 4 -19.73 -3.01 24.39
N THR A 5 -18.56 -2.46 24.10
CA THR A 5 -18.29 -1.03 24.03
C THR A 5 -17.51 -0.67 22.76
N PHE A 6 -17.50 0.61 22.40
CA PHE A 6 -16.74 1.15 21.28
C PHE A 6 -16.29 2.59 21.51
N LYS A 7 -15.33 3.07 20.73
CA LYS A 7 -14.76 4.41 20.81
C LYS A 7 -15.46 5.38 19.85
N GLN A 8 -15.67 6.60 20.32
CA GLN A 8 -16.13 7.72 19.50
C GLN A 8 -15.55 9.03 20.02
N TYR A 9 -15.36 9.98 19.12
CA TYR A 9 -15.08 11.36 19.53
C TYR A 9 -16.38 12.10 19.84
N TRP A 10 -16.27 13.11 20.68
CA TRP A 10 -17.34 14.03 20.99
C TRP A 10 -16.77 15.40 21.38
N LEU A 11 -17.60 16.42 21.29
CA LEU A 11 -17.36 17.78 21.68
C LEU A 11 -18.22 18.04 22.93
N PRO A 12 -17.64 18.02 24.14
CA PRO A 12 -18.36 18.41 25.35
C PRO A 12 -18.87 19.85 25.24
N GLU A 13 -18.03 20.70 24.65
CA GLU A 13 -18.32 22.08 24.30
C GLU A 13 -17.82 22.37 22.88
N LYS A 14 -18.47 23.29 22.17
CA LYS A 14 -18.11 23.69 20.80
C LYS A 14 -17.20 24.93 20.85
N LYS A 15 -15.98 24.79 21.38
CA LYS A 15 -15.02 25.89 21.61
C LYS A 15 -13.72 25.75 20.81
N GLY A 16 -13.75 24.97 19.74
CA GLY A 16 -12.60 24.69 18.89
C GLY A 16 -12.11 23.25 18.99
N PHE A 17 -11.10 22.93 18.17
CA PHE A 17 -10.68 21.54 17.93
C PHE A 17 -10.04 20.88 19.17
N ASP A 18 -9.49 21.66 20.10
CA ASP A 18 -9.01 21.17 21.40
C ASP A 18 -10.09 20.59 22.29
N SER A 19 -11.36 20.93 22.02
CA SER A 19 -12.50 20.36 22.73
C SER A 19 -12.84 18.94 22.27
N LEU A 20 -12.21 18.44 21.20
CA LEU A 20 -12.50 17.12 20.66
C LEU A 20 -11.90 16.03 21.57
N GLN A 21 -12.76 15.28 22.24
CA GLN A 21 -12.36 14.25 23.20
C GLN A 21 -12.77 12.86 22.74
N LEU A 22 -11.93 11.87 23.00
CA LEU A 22 -12.24 10.47 22.76
C LEU A 22 -12.94 9.87 23.99
N ARG A 23 -14.05 9.16 23.78
CA ARG A 23 -14.75 8.40 24.84
C ARG A 23 -15.05 6.98 24.40
N THR A 24 -15.22 6.10 25.39
CA THR A 24 -15.72 4.74 25.20
C THR A 24 -17.19 4.70 25.63
N VAL A 25 -18.07 4.17 24.77
CA VAL A 25 -19.53 4.10 25.01
C VAL A 25 -20.05 2.67 24.82
N PRO A 26 -21.21 2.31 25.40
CA PRO A 26 -21.85 1.02 25.15
C PRO A 26 -22.25 0.84 23.69
N LYS A 27 -22.14 -0.39 23.18
CA LYS A 27 -22.64 -0.78 21.86
C LYS A 27 -24.04 -1.37 22.00
N GLU A 28 -25.07 -0.55 21.75
CA GLU A 28 -26.47 -0.99 21.83
C GLU A 28 -26.90 -1.79 20.59
N PRO A 29 -27.78 -2.81 20.75
CA PRO A 29 -28.38 -3.50 19.62
C PRO A 29 -29.45 -2.62 18.93
N PRO A 30 -29.66 -2.79 17.61
CA PRO A 30 -30.70 -2.05 16.89
C PRO A 30 -32.11 -2.50 17.31
N ARG A 31 -33.06 -1.56 17.37
CA ARG A 31 -34.48 -1.81 17.68
C ARG A 31 -35.32 -1.96 16.40
N LEU A 32 -36.65 -2.06 16.55
CA LEU A 32 -37.61 -2.09 15.44
C LEU A 32 -37.30 -1.00 14.40
N GLY A 33 -37.13 -1.38 13.14
CA GLY A 33 -36.87 -0.48 12.02
C GLY A 33 -35.47 0.12 11.96
N GLN A 34 -34.54 -0.34 12.82
CA GLN A 34 -33.18 0.18 12.89
C GLN A 34 -32.14 -0.83 12.40
N ILE A 35 -30.98 -0.32 12.02
CA ILE A 35 -29.79 -1.10 11.71
C ILE A 35 -28.62 -0.57 12.51
N LEU A 36 -27.71 -1.46 12.91
CA LEU A 36 -26.42 -1.09 13.48
C LEU A 36 -25.38 -1.16 12.38
N VAL A 37 -24.72 -0.05 12.12
CA VAL A 37 -23.64 0.03 11.13
C VAL A 37 -22.32 0.17 11.86
N ARG A 38 -21.37 -0.71 11.51
CA ARG A 38 -19.97 -0.55 11.86
C ARG A 38 -19.32 0.39 10.85
N VAL A 39 -19.00 1.59 11.29
CA VAL A 39 -18.37 2.61 10.45
C VAL A 39 -16.92 2.18 10.16
N LYS A 40 -16.52 2.37 8.91
CA LYS A 40 -15.19 2.01 8.40
C LYS A 40 -14.37 3.26 8.08
N ALA A 41 -15.03 4.27 7.52
CA ALA A 41 -14.42 5.55 7.22
C ALA A 41 -15.42 6.67 7.49
N VAL A 42 -14.87 7.81 7.92
CA VAL A 42 -15.56 9.09 7.98
C VAL A 42 -14.76 10.11 7.19
N SER A 43 -15.47 11.07 6.60
CA SER A 43 -14.84 12.21 5.92
C SER A 43 -15.23 13.51 6.59
N LEU A 44 -14.32 14.47 6.57
CA LEU A 44 -14.58 15.80 7.11
C LEU A 44 -15.01 16.76 6.00
N ASN A 45 -15.84 17.71 6.39
CA ASN A 45 -16.35 18.82 5.59
C ASN A 45 -16.05 20.13 6.30
N TRP A 46 -15.96 21.23 5.55
CA TRP A 46 -15.81 22.58 6.11
C TRP A 46 -16.81 22.88 7.23
N ARG A 47 -18.06 22.41 7.08
CA ARG A 47 -19.12 22.49 8.09
C ARG A 47 -18.70 21.88 9.43
N ASP A 48 -18.02 20.73 9.42
CA ASP A 48 -17.62 20.06 10.66
C ASP A 48 -16.63 20.94 11.46
N GLY A 49 -15.77 21.70 10.77
CA GLY A 49 -14.89 22.70 11.38
C GLY A 49 -15.68 23.85 12.02
N ILE A 50 -16.62 24.45 11.28
CA ILE A 50 -17.51 25.53 11.78
C ILE A 50 -18.31 25.07 13.01
N VAL A 51 -18.82 23.83 12.99
CA VAL A 51 -19.53 23.24 14.13
C VAL A 51 -18.60 23.10 15.35
N ALA A 52 -17.37 22.63 15.15
CA ALA A 52 -16.43 22.42 16.24
C ALA A 52 -15.98 23.74 16.91
N ILE A 53 -15.82 24.82 16.13
CA ILE A 53 -15.46 26.15 16.67
C ILE A 53 -16.66 26.93 17.24
N GLY A 54 -17.88 26.41 17.11
CA GLY A 54 -19.08 27.00 17.71
C GLY A 54 -19.69 28.18 16.95
N THR A 55 -19.32 28.40 15.69
CA THR A 55 -19.88 29.50 14.86
C THR A 55 -21.00 29.04 13.93
N TYR A 56 -21.39 27.75 14.00
CA TYR A 56 -22.48 27.21 13.20
C TYR A 56 -23.82 27.79 13.63
N PRO A 57 -24.63 28.37 12.72
CA PRO A 57 -25.77 29.20 13.09
C PRO A 57 -27.01 28.41 13.54
N PHE A 58 -27.01 27.10 13.37
CA PHE A 58 -28.15 26.24 13.71
C PHE A 58 -27.92 25.51 15.03
N PRO A 59 -28.98 25.31 15.83
CA PRO A 59 -28.89 24.61 17.10
C PRO A 59 -28.52 23.14 16.89
N GLY A 60 -27.79 22.58 17.84
CA GLY A 60 -27.43 21.15 17.85
C GLY A 60 -27.33 20.66 19.28
N PRO A 61 -27.25 19.34 19.51
CA PRO A 61 -27.21 18.78 20.85
C PRO A 61 -25.96 19.24 21.60
N ASP A 62 -26.08 19.23 22.93
CA ASP A 62 -24.94 19.24 23.84
C ASP A 62 -24.14 17.94 23.65
N ALA A 63 -22.85 17.96 24.02
CA ALA A 63 -22.01 16.76 23.98
C ALA A 63 -21.99 16.08 22.59
N LEU A 64 -21.93 16.88 21.53
CA LEU A 64 -22.10 16.47 20.13
C LEU A 64 -20.98 15.50 19.69
N VAL A 65 -21.35 14.37 19.10
CA VAL A 65 -20.48 13.61 18.20
C VAL A 65 -20.42 14.36 16.88
N PRO A 66 -19.26 14.89 16.45
CA PRO A 66 -19.19 15.64 15.20
C PRO A 66 -19.01 14.68 14.00
N GLY A 67 -18.87 15.24 12.81
CA GLY A 67 -18.68 14.50 11.56
C GLY A 67 -20.00 14.06 10.96
N SER A 68 -20.32 14.60 9.79
CA SER A 68 -21.59 14.35 9.10
C SER A 68 -21.57 13.13 8.19
N ASP A 69 -20.38 12.78 7.69
CA ASP A 69 -20.20 11.81 6.63
C ASP A 69 -19.58 10.50 7.15
N GLY A 70 -20.14 9.35 6.73
CA GLY A 70 -19.62 8.04 7.11
C GLY A 70 -20.10 6.91 6.22
N ALA A 71 -19.22 5.92 6.05
CA ALA A 71 -19.47 4.69 5.29
C ALA A 71 -19.05 3.47 6.11
N GLY A 72 -19.79 2.37 5.99
CA GLY A 72 -19.59 1.21 6.83
C GLY A 72 -20.30 -0.05 6.37
N ILE A 73 -20.33 -1.04 7.27
CA ILE A 73 -20.94 -2.35 7.06
C ILE A 73 -22.09 -2.51 8.04
N VAL A 74 -23.24 -3.00 7.57
CA VAL A 74 -24.34 -3.41 8.43
C VAL A 74 -23.88 -4.58 9.31
N GLU A 75 -23.76 -4.34 10.61
CA GLU A 75 -23.31 -5.32 11.61
C GLU A 75 -24.50 -6.11 12.19
N ALA A 76 -25.64 -5.44 12.38
CA ALA A 76 -26.87 -6.07 12.87
C ALA A 76 -28.10 -5.35 12.31
N VAL A 77 -29.21 -6.08 12.20
CA VAL A 77 -30.51 -5.57 11.77
C VAL A 77 -31.54 -5.78 12.88
N GLY A 78 -32.34 -4.77 13.14
CA GLY A 78 -33.44 -4.85 14.09
C GLY A 78 -34.70 -5.45 13.46
N GLU A 79 -35.71 -5.67 14.29
CA GLU A 79 -37.00 -6.21 13.85
C GLU A 79 -37.63 -5.35 12.73
N GLY A 80 -38.33 -5.97 11.77
CA GLY A 80 -39.05 -5.26 10.72
C GLY A 80 -38.17 -4.61 9.63
N VAL A 81 -36.85 -4.85 9.64
CA VAL A 81 -35.94 -4.45 8.56
C VAL A 81 -35.81 -5.58 7.54
N THR A 82 -36.23 -5.32 6.31
CA THR A 82 -36.15 -6.27 5.18
C THR A 82 -35.24 -5.79 4.04
N GLU A 83 -34.96 -4.48 3.98
CA GLU A 83 -34.13 -3.86 2.93
C GLU A 83 -32.64 -4.15 3.10
N TRP A 84 -32.19 -4.47 4.33
CA TRP A 84 -30.79 -4.64 4.68
C TRP A 84 -30.52 -6.00 5.30
N LYS A 85 -29.32 -6.52 5.05
CA LYS A 85 -28.75 -7.71 5.71
C LYS A 85 -27.38 -7.41 6.30
N VAL A 86 -26.98 -8.22 7.29
CA VAL A 86 -25.63 -8.16 7.85
C VAL A 86 -24.61 -8.38 6.73
N GLY A 87 -23.59 -7.53 6.69
CA GLY A 87 -22.55 -7.53 5.65
C GLY A 87 -22.79 -6.52 4.53
N ASP A 88 -23.97 -5.91 4.41
CA ASP A 88 -24.22 -4.90 3.38
C ASP A 88 -23.33 -3.66 3.59
N ARG A 89 -22.81 -3.13 2.48
CA ARG A 89 -21.96 -1.95 2.43
C ARG A 89 -22.84 -0.72 2.24
N VAL A 90 -22.80 0.19 3.20
CA VAL A 90 -23.73 1.33 3.26
C VAL A 90 -23.03 2.65 3.55
N VAL A 91 -23.55 3.72 2.96
CA VAL A 91 -23.14 5.09 3.23
C VAL A 91 -24.31 5.86 3.85
N ALA A 92 -24.02 6.71 4.82
CA ALA A 92 -25.02 7.50 5.52
C ALA A 92 -25.73 8.48 4.58
N ASN A 93 -27.04 8.63 4.76
CA ASN A 93 -27.79 9.77 4.25
C ASN A 93 -27.56 10.97 5.19
N PHE A 94 -27.13 12.12 4.68
CA PHE A 94 -26.77 13.27 5.53
C PHE A 94 -27.93 13.77 6.39
N THR A 95 -29.12 13.89 5.81
CA THR A 95 -30.36 14.31 6.48
C THR A 95 -31.26 13.10 6.64
N GLN A 96 -31.25 12.45 7.80
CA GLN A 96 -31.78 11.10 8.01
C GLN A 96 -33.25 10.92 7.57
N GLU A 97 -34.08 11.94 7.77
CA GLU A 97 -35.51 11.90 7.43
C GLU A 97 -35.84 12.49 6.06
N HIS A 98 -34.86 13.07 5.34
CA HIS A 98 -35.10 13.64 4.00
C HIS A 98 -35.09 12.55 2.93
N ILE A 99 -36.21 11.85 2.80
CA ILE A 99 -36.31 10.73 1.86
C ILE A 99 -36.42 11.21 0.42
N ALA A 100 -37.35 12.13 0.16
CA ALA A 100 -37.66 12.66 -1.17
C ALA A 100 -38.29 14.06 -1.06
N GLY A 101 -38.38 14.77 -2.19
CA GLY A 101 -39.11 16.04 -2.27
C GLY A 101 -38.49 17.19 -1.48
N ARG A 102 -39.32 18.13 -1.01
CA ARG A 102 -38.88 19.38 -0.39
C ARG A 102 -38.44 19.17 1.06
N LEU A 103 -37.30 19.74 1.42
CA LEU A 103 -36.81 19.78 2.80
C LEU A 103 -37.71 20.70 3.65
N THR A 104 -38.14 20.21 4.81
CA THR A 104 -38.83 21.02 5.84
C THR A 104 -37.88 21.33 6.99
N ARG A 105 -38.23 22.32 7.82
CA ARG A 105 -37.40 22.69 8.98
C ARG A 105 -37.21 21.53 9.96
N ASP A 106 -38.28 20.78 10.25
CA ASP A 106 -38.24 19.66 11.19
C ASP A 106 -37.33 18.54 10.68
N VAL A 107 -37.44 18.20 9.39
CA VAL A 107 -36.55 17.22 8.76
C VAL A 107 -35.10 17.70 8.77
N GLY A 108 -34.87 19.02 8.60
CA GLY A 108 -33.55 19.63 8.70
C GLY A 108 -32.85 19.44 10.05
N LEU A 109 -33.60 19.20 11.14
CA LEU A 109 -33.03 18.91 12.46
C LEU A 109 -32.39 17.51 12.55
N THR A 110 -32.55 16.68 11.51
CA THR A 110 -32.00 15.32 11.44
C THR A 110 -30.66 15.25 10.70
N GLN A 111 -30.02 16.40 10.49
CA GLN A 111 -28.71 16.52 9.85
C GLN A 111 -27.58 16.07 10.77
N LEU A 112 -26.83 15.07 10.34
CA LEU A 112 -25.77 14.46 11.13
C LEU A 112 -24.62 15.45 11.40
N GLY A 113 -23.99 15.32 12.57
CA GLY A 113 -22.78 16.06 12.93
C GLY A 113 -22.95 17.56 13.16
N GLY A 114 -24.20 18.05 13.27
CA GLY A 114 -24.52 19.44 13.62
C GLY A 114 -25.82 19.51 14.42
N GLU A 115 -26.96 19.48 13.75
CA GLU A 115 -28.30 19.50 14.35
C GLU A 115 -28.63 18.18 15.08
N ALA A 116 -28.10 17.05 14.59
CA ALA A 116 -28.14 15.74 15.22
C ALA A 116 -26.72 15.20 15.49
N GLN A 117 -26.64 14.10 16.27
CA GLN A 117 -25.38 13.39 16.52
C GLN A 117 -24.76 12.91 15.20
N GLY A 118 -23.45 13.07 15.08
CA GLY A 118 -22.66 12.69 13.91
C GLY A 118 -22.12 11.27 13.96
N LEU A 119 -21.07 11.03 13.17
CA LEU A 119 -20.56 9.70 12.83
C LEU A 119 -19.09 9.49 13.19
N LEU A 120 -18.45 10.41 13.92
CA LEU A 120 -17.04 10.27 14.32
C LEU A 120 -16.85 9.23 15.44
N GLY A 121 -17.00 7.95 15.10
CA GLY A 121 -16.88 6.80 16.00
C GLY A 121 -17.04 5.45 15.29
N GLU A 122 -16.87 4.35 16.01
CA GLU A 122 -16.80 3.01 15.39
C GLU A 122 -18.16 2.40 14.99
N TYR A 123 -19.26 2.75 15.69
CA TYR A 123 -20.59 2.17 15.43
C TYR A 123 -21.70 3.20 15.63
N PHE A 124 -22.71 3.18 14.76
CA PHE A 124 -23.90 4.00 14.91
C PHE A 124 -25.16 3.24 14.50
N ILE A 125 -26.28 3.58 15.17
CA ILE A 125 -27.60 3.07 14.84
C ILE A 125 -28.26 4.04 13.87
N PHE A 126 -28.79 3.50 12.78
CA PHE A 126 -29.55 4.25 11.78
C PHE A 126 -30.98 3.72 11.70
N PRO A 127 -31.98 4.56 11.41
CA PRO A 127 -33.21 4.06 10.82
C PRO A 127 -32.88 3.35 9.50
N LYS A 128 -33.69 2.36 9.08
CA LYS A 128 -33.44 1.62 7.83
C LYS A 128 -33.34 2.53 6.58
N THR A 129 -33.97 3.71 6.60
CA THR A 129 -33.89 4.70 5.51
C THR A 129 -32.70 5.66 5.63
N GLY A 130 -31.98 5.62 6.75
CA GLY A 130 -30.87 6.53 7.07
C GLY A 130 -29.58 6.25 6.32
N VAL A 131 -29.56 5.23 5.47
CA VAL A 131 -28.42 4.83 4.65
C VAL A 131 -28.86 4.43 3.24
N VAL A 132 -27.90 4.38 2.33
CA VAL A 132 -28.03 3.81 0.99
C VAL A 132 -26.88 2.86 0.69
N LYS A 133 -27.05 1.99 -0.32
CA LYS A 133 -26.05 1.00 -0.69
C LYS A 133 -24.88 1.67 -1.42
N ILE A 134 -23.66 1.25 -1.10
CA ILE A 134 -22.45 1.72 -1.80
C ILE A 134 -22.23 0.85 -3.06
N PRO A 135 -21.93 1.44 -4.23
CA PRO A 135 -21.46 0.72 -5.41
C PRO A 135 -20.19 -0.10 -5.16
N ASP A 136 -20.05 -1.27 -5.81
CA ASP A 136 -18.98 -2.20 -5.45
C ASP A 136 -17.56 -1.66 -5.73
N TYR A 137 -17.43 -0.79 -6.75
CA TYR A 137 -16.16 -0.20 -7.19
C TYR A 137 -15.57 0.85 -6.23
N LEU A 138 -16.38 1.40 -5.32
CA LEU A 138 -15.94 2.42 -4.35
C LEU A 138 -15.48 1.77 -3.06
N SER A 139 -14.36 2.21 -2.49
CA SER A 139 -13.94 1.86 -1.13
C SER A 139 -14.82 2.54 -0.07
N PHE A 140 -14.66 2.19 1.21
CA PHE A 140 -15.39 2.89 2.28
C PHE A 140 -14.90 4.34 2.43
N GLU A 141 -13.59 4.55 2.25
CA GLU A 141 -12.93 5.85 2.25
C GLU A 141 -13.52 6.75 1.17
N GLU A 142 -13.65 6.23 -0.06
CA GLU A 142 -14.25 6.95 -1.18
C GLU A 142 -15.74 7.22 -0.92
N ALA A 143 -16.52 6.20 -0.56
CA ALA A 143 -17.95 6.35 -0.33
C ALA A 143 -18.26 7.34 0.81
N SER A 144 -17.41 7.38 1.85
CA SER A 144 -17.56 8.33 2.95
C SER A 144 -17.44 9.78 2.50
N CYS A 145 -16.88 10.07 1.33
CA CYS A 145 -16.76 11.45 0.82
C CYS A 145 -18.03 12.02 0.20
N LEU A 146 -19.04 11.17 -0.04
CA LEU A 146 -20.19 11.49 -0.88
C LEU A 146 -21.34 12.25 -0.18
N PRO A 147 -21.74 11.92 1.08
CA PRO A 147 -23.05 12.35 1.60
C PRO A 147 -23.24 13.85 1.72
N CYS A 148 -22.21 14.60 2.14
CA CYS A 148 -22.29 16.05 2.19
C CYS A 148 -21.92 16.66 0.83
N ALA A 149 -20.67 16.50 0.40
CA ALA A 149 -20.12 17.29 -0.70
C ALA A 149 -20.67 16.90 -2.08
N ALA A 150 -20.69 15.60 -2.40
CA ALA A 150 -21.15 15.13 -3.72
C ALA A 150 -22.66 15.34 -3.88
N LEU A 151 -23.43 15.00 -2.84
CA LEU A 151 -24.88 15.16 -2.87
C LEU A 151 -25.31 16.65 -2.93
N THR A 152 -24.55 17.55 -2.31
CA THR A 152 -24.76 19.00 -2.47
C THR A 152 -24.54 19.44 -3.91
N ALA A 153 -23.46 18.98 -4.55
CA ALA A 153 -23.18 19.27 -5.95
C ALA A 153 -24.28 18.70 -6.87
N TRP A 154 -24.76 17.49 -6.59
CA TRP A 154 -25.86 16.87 -7.31
C TRP A 154 -27.16 17.68 -7.17
N ASN A 155 -27.56 18.07 -5.95
CA ASN A 155 -28.77 18.88 -5.75
C ASN A 155 -28.66 20.27 -6.40
N ALA A 156 -27.46 20.87 -6.44
CA ALA A 156 -27.24 22.10 -7.18
C ALA A 156 -27.51 21.89 -8.68
N LEU A 157 -26.93 20.87 -9.30
CA LEU A 157 -27.01 20.66 -10.75
C LEU A 157 -28.30 20.00 -11.23
N TYR A 158 -28.99 19.22 -10.38
CA TYR A 158 -30.16 18.43 -10.78
C TYR A 158 -31.43 18.68 -9.94
N GLY A 159 -31.35 19.45 -8.85
CA GLY A 159 -32.48 19.56 -7.91
C GLY A 159 -33.57 20.57 -8.25
N LEU A 160 -33.32 21.55 -9.12
CA LEU A 160 -34.33 22.51 -9.58
C LEU A 160 -34.53 22.42 -11.09
N THR A 161 -33.68 23.09 -11.87
CA THR A 161 -33.63 22.90 -13.32
C THR A 161 -32.36 22.11 -13.64
N PRO A 162 -32.50 20.86 -14.14
CA PRO A 162 -31.38 19.98 -14.43
C PRO A 162 -30.40 20.55 -15.45
N LEU A 163 -29.12 20.34 -15.19
CA LEU A 163 -28.02 20.59 -16.11
C LEU A 163 -28.23 19.81 -17.42
N ARG A 164 -27.91 20.46 -18.55
CA ARG A 164 -27.97 19.87 -19.89
C ARG A 164 -26.59 19.87 -20.56
N PRO A 165 -26.32 18.89 -21.45
CA PRO A 165 -25.10 18.90 -22.26
C PRO A 165 -24.91 20.22 -23.01
N GLY A 166 -23.67 20.70 -23.06
CA GLY A 166 -23.29 21.95 -23.73
C GLY A 166 -23.49 23.23 -22.92
N GLN A 167 -24.17 23.18 -21.76
CA GLN A 167 -24.22 24.30 -20.83
C GLN A 167 -22.87 24.55 -20.16
N THR A 168 -22.71 25.72 -19.53
CA THR A 168 -21.47 26.12 -18.84
C THR A 168 -21.71 26.22 -17.34
N VAL A 169 -20.85 25.55 -16.56
CA VAL A 169 -20.86 25.56 -15.08
C VAL A 169 -19.59 26.25 -14.56
N LEU A 170 -19.76 27.30 -13.76
CA LEU A 170 -18.66 27.93 -13.03
C LEU A 170 -18.57 27.39 -11.62
N LEU A 171 -17.35 27.02 -11.22
CA LEU A 171 -17.03 26.33 -9.98
C LEU A 171 -16.05 27.19 -9.19
N GLN A 172 -16.48 27.71 -8.05
CA GLN A 172 -15.60 28.50 -7.19
C GLN A 172 -14.72 27.60 -6.33
N GLY A 173 -13.41 27.72 -6.47
CA GLY A 173 -12.45 26.92 -5.69
C GLY A 173 -12.35 25.46 -6.12
N THR A 174 -11.51 24.71 -5.40
CA THR A 174 -11.23 23.29 -5.64
C THR A 174 -11.47 22.45 -4.37
N GLY A 175 -12.41 22.87 -3.53
CA GLY A 175 -12.88 22.11 -2.38
C GLY A 175 -13.85 21.00 -2.78
N GLY A 176 -14.24 20.15 -1.82
CA GLY A 176 -15.01 18.93 -2.09
C GLY A 176 -16.26 19.13 -2.98
N VAL A 177 -17.09 20.13 -2.72
CA VAL A 177 -18.29 20.41 -3.53
C VAL A 177 -17.92 20.79 -4.96
N SER A 178 -16.94 21.68 -5.16
CA SER A 178 -16.49 22.12 -6.48
C SER A 178 -15.85 20.98 -7.28
N THR A 179 -15.07 20.11 -6.64
CA THR A 179 -14.47 18.96 -7.33
C THR A 179 -15.53 17.95 -7.77
N PHE A 180 -16.55 17.68 -6.96
CA PHE A 180 -17.65 16.81 -7.39
C PHE A 180 -18.53 17.47 -8.46
N ALA A 181 -18.87 18.75 -8.31
CA ALA A 181 -19.64 19.47 -9.31
C ALA A 181 -18.91 19.54 -10.66
N LEU A 182 -17.59 19.63 -10.65
CA LEU A 182 -16.75 19.53 -11.84
C LEU A 182 -16.91 18.17 -12.53
N GLN A 183 -16.74 17.08 -11.78
CA GLN A 183 -16.85 15.72 -12.33
C GLN A 183 -18.27 15.43 -12.85
N ILE A 184 -19.30 15.84 -12.10
CA ILE A 184 -20.70 15.71 -12.50
C ILE A 184 -20.98 16.51 -13.78
N ALA A 185 -20.53 17.77 -13.84
CA ALA A 185 -20.74 18.61 -15.01
C ALA A 185 -19.99 18.09 -16.25
N HIS A 186 -18.76 17.63 -16.06
CA HIS A 186 -17.97 17.00 -17.12
C HIS A 186 -18.64 15.75 -17.66
N ALA A 187 -19.10 14.84 -16.78
CA ALA A 187 -19.82 13.62 -17.16
C ALA A 187 -21.14 13.94 -17.88
N ALA A 188 -21.80 15.05 -17.53
CA ALA A 188 -23.01 15.54 -18.20
C ALA A 188 -22.73 16.22 -19.56
N GLY A 189 -21.47 16.32 -20.00
CA GLY A 189 -21.10 16.98 -21.25
C GLY A 189 -21.19 18.51 -21.20
N ALA A 190 -21.14 19.11 -20.00
CA ALA A 190 -21.08 20.55 -19.82
C ALA A 190 -19.64 21.07 -19.91
N LYS A 191 -19.50 22.36 -20.24
CA LYS A 191 -18.23 23.09 -20.13
C LYS A 191 -18.06 23.59 -18.71
N THR A 192 -16.84 23.55 -18.20
CA THR A 192 -16.56 23.90 -16.80
C THR A 192 -15.50 24.99 -16.71
N ILE A 193 -15.75 25.98 -15.85
CA ILE A 193 -14.81 27.05 -15.52
C ILE A 193 -14.50 26.95 -14.03
N VAL A 194 -13.27 26.61 -13.68
CA VAL A 194 -12.85 26.47 -12.26
C VAL A 194 -12.04 27.69 -11.85
N THR A 195 -12.34 28.29 -10.71
CA THR A 195 -11.53 29.37 -10.13
C THR A 195 -10.67 28.87 -8.97
N SER A 196 -9.43 29.34 -8.86
CA SER A 196 -8.52 29.00 -7.75
C SER A 196 -7.46 30.09 -7.57
N SER A 197 -6.81 30.16 -6.41
CA SER A 197 -5.62 31.00 -6.21
C SER A 197 -4.32 30.32 -6.67
N SER A 198 -4.37 29.03 -7.02
CA SER A 198 -3.20 28.19 -7.28
C SER A 198 -3.28 27.54 -8.66
N ASP A 199 -2.23 27.73 -9.46
CA ASP A 199 -2.12 27.08 -10.77
C ASP A 199 -1.98 25.55 -10.65
N ASP A 200 -1.32 25.06 -9.61
CA ASP A 200 -1.21 23.61 -9.36
C ASP A 200 -2.60 22.99 -9.10
N LYS A 201 -3.46 23.69 -8.36
CA LYS A 201 -4.85 23.26 -8.14
C LYS A 201 -5.67 23.32 -9.43
N LEU A 202 -5.42 24.28 -10.31
CA LEU A 202 -6.08 24.36 -11.62
C LEU A 202 -5.59 23.27 -12.57
N ALA A 203 -4.31 22.89 -12.53
CA ALA A 203 -3.78 21.77 -13.28
C ALA A 203 -4.46 20.46 -12.87
N LYS A 204 -4.58 20.19 -11.56
CA LYS A 204 -5.35 19.05 -11.05
C LYS A 204 -6.82 19.09 -11.48
N ALA A 205 -7.45 20.28 -11.48
CA ALA A 205 -8.83 20.42 -11.95
C ALA A 205 -8.95 20.08 -13.45
N LYS A 206 -7.95 20.41 -14.27
CA LYS A 206 -7.91 20.04 -15.68
C LYS A 206 -7.89 18.52 -15.87
N ASP A 207 -7.12 17.81 -15.06
CA ASP A 207 -7.07 16.33 -15.07
C ASP A 207 -8.42 15.70 -14.69
N LEU A 208 -9.25 16.42 -13.91
CA LEU A 208 -10.61 16.04 -13.54
C LEU A 208 -11.68 16.45 -14.58
N GLY A 209 -11.28 16.98 -15.72
CA GLY A 209 -12.17 17.38 -16.80
C GLY A 209 -12.53 18.86 -16.85
N ALA A 210 -11.80 19.74 -16.16
CA ALA A 210 -12.02 21.17 -16.27
C ALA A 210 -11.74 21.67 -17.69
N THR A 211 -12.69 22.40 -18.29
CA THR A 211 -12.51 22.98 -19.63
C THR A 211 -11.62 24.22 -19.56
N TYR A 212 -11.83 25.06 -18.55
CA TYR A 212 -11.09 26.30 -18.33
C TYR A 212 -10.74 26.47 -16.84
N GLY A 213 -9.62 27.13 -16.56
CA GLY A 213 -9.20 27.52 -15.23
C GLY A 213 -8.90 29.02 -15.16
N ILE A 214 -9.33 29.68 -14.07
CA ILE A 214 -9.04 31.09 -13.80
C ILE A 214 -8.30 31.20 -12.48
N ASN A 215 -7.06 31.71 -12.52
CA ASN A 215 -6.33 32.00 -11.30
C ASN A 215 -6.75 33.37 -10.76
N TYR A 216 -7.62 33.43 -9.76
CA TYR A 216 -8.15 34.70 -9.25
C TYR A 216 -7.12 35.53 -8.47
N SER A 217 -5.97 34.96 -8.08
CA SER A 217 -4.87 35.73 -7.50
C SER A 217 -4.07 36.50 -8.56
N LYS A 218 -4.01 35.98 -9.79
CA LYS A 218 -3.38 36.65 -10.95
C LYS A 218 -4.38 37.51 -11.73
N THR A 219 -5.64 37.12 -11.73
CA THR A 219 -6.76 37.80 -12.40
C THR A 219 -7.86 38.06 -11.37
N PRO A 220 -7.74 39.12 -10.54
CA PRO A 220 -8.71 39.41 -9.47
C PRO A 220 -10.14 39.56 -9.97
N ASP A 221 -10.32 40.17 -11.15
CA ASP A 221 -11.60 40.24 -11.84
C ASP A 221 -11.85 38.97 -12.66
N TRP A 222 -12.08 37.86 -11.95
CA TRP A 222 -12.37 36.57 -12.56
C TRP A 222 -13.72 36.56 -13.31
N ALA A 223 -14.65 37.47 -12.96
CA ALA A 223 -15.95 37.60 -13.60
C ALA A 223 -15.80 38.09 -15.06
N ALA A 224 -14.99 39.13 -15.28
CA ALA A 224 -14.71 39.62 -16.62
C ALA A 224 -14.02 38.55 -17.50
N GLU A 225 -13.08 37.78 -16.94
CA GLU A 225 -12.42 36.70 -17.69
C GLU A 225 -13.39 35.55 -18.00
N ALA A 226 -14.27 35.17 -17.07
CA ALA A 226 -15.32 34.19 -17.33
C ALA A 226 -16.32 34.66 -18.41
N MET A 227 -16.69 35.94 -18.41
CA MET A 227 -17.50 36.55 -19.47
C MET A 227 -16.79 36.49 -20.82
N LYS A 228 -15.47 36.74 -20.86
CA LYS A 228 -14.68 36.60 -22.09
C LYS A 228 -14.63 35.15 -22.58
N ILE A 229 -14.39 34.18 -21.70
CA ILE A 229 -14.41 32.73 -22.02
C ILE A 229 -15.76 32.32 -22.62
N THR A 230 -16.85 32.90 -22.13
CA THR A 230 -18.22 32.62 -22.60
C THR A 230 -18.68 33.52 -23.75
N ASN A 231 -17.77 34.32 -24.35
CA ASN A 231 -18.08 35.26 -25.43
C ASN A 231 -19.22 36.24 -25.08
N GLY A 232 -19.23 36.73 -23.84
CA GLY A 232 -20.20 37.68 -23.31
C GLY A 232 -21.56 37.08 -22.97
N LYS A 233 -21.76 35.76 -23.11
CA LYS A 233 -23.04 35.11 -22.79
C LYS A 233 -23.26 34.88 -21.29
N GLY A 234 -22.19 34.77 -20.52
CA GLY A 234 -22.24 34.31 -19.14
C GLY A 234 -22.40 32.79 -19.03
N VAL A 235 -22.50 32.30 -17.79
CA VAL A 235 -22.61 30.87 -17.46
C VAL A 235 -24.04 30.47 -17.08
N ASP A 236 -24.39 29.20 -17.26
CA ASP A 236 -25.73 28.68 -16.96
C ASP A 236 -25.90 28.35 -15.48
N HIS A 237 -24.85 27.84 -14.83
CA HIS A 237 -24.86 27.48 -13.41
C HIS A 237 -23.61 28.00 -12.72
N ILE A 238 -23.77 28.53 -11.51
CA ILE A 238 -22.68 28.90 -10.61
C ILE A 238 -22.79 28.10 -9.32
N ILE A 239 -21.71 27.40 -8.97
CA ILE A 239 -21.52 26.78 -7.66
C ILE A 239 -20.88 27.84 -6.75
N GLU A 240 -21.72 28.57 -6.02
CA GLU A 240 -21.35 29.73 -5.19
C GLU A 240 -21.02 29.28 -3.76
N ILE A 241 -19.74 29.33 -3.42
CA ILE A 241 -19.19 28.84 -2.14
C ILE A 241 -18.62 29.98 -1.29
N GLY A 242 -18.17 31.07 -1.92
CA GLY A 242 -17.59 32.19 -1.19
C GLY A 242 -18.64 32.92 -0.35
N GLY A 243 -19.85 33.07 -0.87
CA GLY A 243 -20.97 33.70 -0.20
C GLY A 243 -21.01 35.21 -0.43
N THR A 244 -21.28 35.98 0.61
CA THR A 244 -21.61 37.42 0.51
C THR A 244 -20.57 38.25 -0.25
N LEU A 245 -19.28 37.95 -0.12
CA LEU A 245 -18.19 38.74 -0.74
C LEU A 245 -17.94 38.40 -2.22
N THR A 246 -18.41 37.24 -2.69
CA THR A 246 -18.22 36.77 -4.07
C THR A 246 -19.49 36.87 -4.90
N LEU A 247 -20.66 37.03 -4.25
CA LEU A 247 -21.95 37.00 -4.90
C LEU A 247 -22.14 38.08 -6.00
N GLN A 248 -21.55 39.27 -5.84
CA GLN A 248 -21.61 40.32 -6.89
C GLN A 248 -20.97 39.83 -8.19
N ALA A 249 -19.74 39.30 -8.12
CA ALA A 249 -19.03 38.78 -9.28
C ALA A 249 -19.77 37.58 -9.92
N SER A 250 -20.50 36.80 -9.12
CA SER A 250 -21.39 35.75 -9.65
C SER A 250 -22.57 36.33 -10.44
N PHE A 251 -23.20 37.42 -9.99
CA PHE A 251 -24.20 38.14 -10.80
C PHE A 251 -23.61 38.80 -12.04
N ASP A 252 -22.36 39.22 -12.00
CA ASP A 252 -21.66 39.81 -13.14
C ASP A 252 -21.32 38.76 -14.22
N THR A 253 -21.27 37.48 -13.82
CA THR A 253 -20.89 36.34 -14.68
C THR A 253 -22.08 35.49 -15.13
N ILE A 254 -23.20 35.50 -14.40
CA ILE A 254 -24.34 34.65 -14.72
C ILE A 254 -25.00 35.08 -16.03
N GLY A 255 -25.30 34.11 -16.90
CA GLY A 255 -26.07 34.33 -18.11
C GLY A 255 -27.54 34.57 -17.82
N PHE A 256 -28.26 35.13 -18.79
CA PHE A 256 -29.71 35.31 -18.69
C PHE A 256 -30.42 33.97 -18.42
N ASN A 257 -31.30 33.93 -17.42
CA ASN A 257 -31.99 32.71 -16.95
C ASN A 257 -31.09 31.66 -16.28
N GLY A 258 -29.84 32.00 -15.94
CA GLY A 258 -28.95 31.10 -15.22
C GLY A 258 -29.35 30.89 -13.76
N GLN A 259 -28.64 29.97 -13.08
CA GLN A 259 -28.85 29.64 -11.68
C GLN A 259 -27.56 29.84 -10.86
N ILE A 260 -27.67 30.62 -9.78
CA ILE A 260 -26.63 30.78 -8.77
C ILE A 260 -27.02 29.92 -7.57
N HIS A 261 -26.23 28.88 -7.30
CA HIS A 261 -26.44 27.94 -6.21
C HIS A 261 -25.60 28.34 -5.00
N CYS A 262 -26.21 29.05 -4.06
CA CYS A 262 -25.60 29.49 -2.82
C CYS A 262 -25.48 28.32 -1.84
N ILE A 263 -24.26 27.81 -1.66
CA ILE A 263 -23.98 26.60 -0.86
C ILE A 263 -23.30 26.98 0.46
N GLY A 264 -22.33 27.87 0.41
CA GLY A 264 -21.47 28.18 1.55
C GLY A 264 -21.22 29.66 1.73
N HIS A 265 -20.56 29.99 2.84
CA HIS A 265 -20.11 31.33 3.19
C HIS A 265 -18.65 31.28 3.66
N ILE A 266 -17.77 30.65 2.87
CA ILE A 266 -16.35 30.46 3.28
C ILE A 266 -15.66 31.78 3.57
N THR A 267 -16.04 32.88 2.88
CA THR A 267 -15.46 34.20 3.14
C THR A 267 -16.00 34.87 4.41
N ASN A 268 -16.99 34.27 5.07
CA ASN A 268 -17.56 34.73 6.34
C ASN A 268 -17.83 33.53 7.29
N PRO A 269 -16.79 32.93 7.90
CA PRO A 269 -16.93 31.73 8.72
C PRO A 269 -17.62 31.97 10.09
N ASP A 270 -17.86 33.23 10.47
CA ASP A 270 -18.58 33.63 11.68
C ASP A 270 -19.68 34.66 11.35
N PRO A 271 -20.78 34.23 10.70
CA PRO A 271 -21.84 35.12 10.24
C PRO A 271 -22.71 35.68 11.37
N LEU A 272 -22.64 35.11 12.58
CA LEU A 272 -23.41 35.57 13.74
C LEU A 272 -22.58 36.45 14.69
N GLY A 273 -21.25 36.33 14.67
CA GLY A 273 -20.32 37.15 15.44
C GLY A 273 -19.67 38.24 14.60
N ALA A 274 -18.38 38.05 14.28
CA ALA A 274 -17.55 39.07 13.63
C ALA A 274 -18.08 39.53 12.25
N GLY A 275 -18.77 38.65 11.54
CA GLY A 275 -19.31 38.92 10.20
C GLY A 275 -20.79 39.31 10.16
N LYS A 276 -21.45 39.54 11.30
CA LYS A 276 -22.90 39.83 11.36
C LYS A 276 -23.32 41.09 10.59
N ASP A 277 -22.41 42.05 10.47
CA ASP A 277 -22.64 43.34 9.81
C ASP A 277 -22.20 43.35 8.34
N LEU A 278 -21.67 42.23 7.85
CA LEU A 278 -21.37 42.06 6.44
C LEU A 278 -22.65 42.17 5.61
N ARG A 279 -22.61 42.97 4.54
CA ARG A 279 -23.74 43.16 3.61
C ARG A 279 -23.29 42.76 2.21
N GLY A 280 -24.19 42.08 1.50
CA GLY A 280 -24.00 41.66 0.12
C GLY A 280 -24.57 42.67 -0.87
N PRO A 281 -24.51 42.35 -2.16
CA PRO A 281 -25.12 43.16 -3.21
C PRO A 281 -26.66 43.12 -3.13
N ASP A 282 -27.32 44.04 -3.86
CA ASP A 282 -28.78 44.03 -4.01
C ASP A 282 -29.23 42.84 -4.89
N ALA A 283 -29.30 41.67 -4.26
CA ALA A 283 -29.62 40.42 -4.94
C ALA A 283 -31.01 40.43 -5.58
N ALA A 284 -31.96 41.21 -5.05
CA ALA A 284 -33.31 41.29 -5.61
C ALA A 284 -33.29 42.03 -6.96
N PHE A 285 -32.61 43.18 -7.01
CA PHE A 285 -32.43 43.92 -8.25
C PHE A 285 -31.59 43.11 -9.26
N LEU A 286 -30.47 42.53 -8.84
CA LEU A 286 -29.58 41.81 -9.74
C LEU A 286 -30.20 40.52 -10.29
N ALA A 287 -30.99 39.79 -9.48
CA ALA A 287 -31.73 38.63 -9.98
C ALA A 287 -32.79 39.03 -11.02
N LEU A 288 -33.46 40.18 -10.83
CA LEU A 288 -34.39 40.72 -11.81
C LEU A 288 -33.67 41.16 -13.09
N ASP A 289 -32.53 41.86 -12.98
CA ASP A 289 -31.74 42.33 -14.13
C ASP A 289 -31.22 41.16 -15.00
N ARG A 290 -30.74 40.09 -14.37
CA ARG A 290 -30.24 38.88 -15.04
C ARG A 290 -31.31 37.85 -15.37
N LEU A 291 -32.55 38.06 -14.95
CA LEU A 291 -33.64 37.06 -15.00
C LEU A 291 -33.20 35.70 -14.39
N CYS A 292 -32.31 35.70 -13.40
CA CYS A 292 -31.66 34.50 -12.89
C CYS A 292 -32.31 34.01 -11.59
N VAL A 293 -32.05 32.75 -11.26
CA VAL A 293 -32.47 32.17 -9.97
C VAL A 293 -31.30 32.19 -9.00
N VAL A 294 -31.50 32.77 -7.82
CA VAL A 294 -30.56 32.63 -6.70
C VAL A 294 -31.17 31.67 -5.70
N ARG A 295 -30.53 30.52 -5.49
CA ARG A 295 -31.08 29.40 -4.72
C ARG A 295 -30.10 29.00 -3.61
N GLY A 296 -30.60 28.96 -2.37
CA GLY A 296 -29.89 28.28 -1.28
C GLY A 296 -29.95 26.76 -1.46
N VAL A 297 -28.81 26.09 -1.29
CA VAL A 297 -28.70 24.63 -1.39
C VAL A 297 -28.12 24.08 -0.10
N VAL A 298 -28.85 23.14 0.52
CA VAL A 298 -28.40 22.40 1.71
C VAL A 298 -28.52 20.92 1.41
N VAL A 299 -27.40 20.28 1.06
CA VAL A 299 -27.28 18.84 0.76
C VAL A 299 -28.43 18.35 -0.15
N GLY A 300 -28.86 17.10 -0.11
CA GLY A 300 -29.94 16.55 -0.95
C GLY A 300 -30.70 15.45 -0.23
N SER A 301 -31.74 14.92 -0.87
CA SER A 301 -32.54 13.82 -0.34
C SER A 301 -31.87 12.46 -0.52
N ARG A 302 -32.39 11.44 0.17
CA ARG A 302 -32.01 10.03 -0.06
C ARG A 302 -32.23 9.61 -1.51
N GLU A 303 -33.35 9.97 -2.11
CA GLU A 303 -33.65 9.71 -3.53
C GLU A 303 -32.57 10.31 -4.44
N GLN A 304 -32.21 11.58 -4.23
CA GLN A 304 -31.13 12.24 -4.98
C GLN A 304 -29.78 11.56 -4.75
N LEU A 305 -29.52 11.03 -3.56
CA LEU A 305 -28.30 10.28 -3.27
C LEU A 305 -28.27 8.95 -4.05
N GLN A 306 -29.41 8.29 -4.21
CA GLN A 306 -29.53 7.07 -5.02
C GLN A 306 -29.32 7.39 -6.51
N ASP A 307 -29.99 8.41 -7.05
CA ASP A 307 -29.82 8.86 -8.44
C ASP A 307 -28.36 9.22 -8.75
N MET A 308 -27.72 9.92 -7.81
CA MET A 308 -26.30 10.29 -7.91
C MET A 308 -25.40 9.06 -7.95
N LEU A 309 -25.64 8.07 -7.09
CA LEU A 309 -24.84 6.85 -7.04
C LEU A 309 -25.00 6.01 -8.30
N GLU A 310 -26.20 5.94 -8.88
CA GLU A 310 -26.43 5.29 -10.18
C GLU A 310 -25.65 6.00 -11.30
N CYS A 311 -25.65 7.33 -11.31
CA CYS A 311 -24.85 8.11 -12.26
C CYS A 311 -23.33 7.88 -12.06
N PHE A 312 -22.88 7.82 -10.81
CA PHE A 312 -21.47 7.62 -10.47
C PHE A 312 -21.00 6.24 -10.88
N GLU A 313 -21.81 5.20 -10.65
CA GLU A 313 -21.53 3.84 -11.10
C GLU A 313 -21.47 3.74 -12.62
N ALA A 314 -22.39 4.39 -13.34
CA ALA A 314 -22.41 4.39 -14.81
C ALA A 314 -21.20 5.11 -15.46
N ASN A 315 -20.58 6.05 -14.74
CA ASN A 315 -19.47 6.88 -15.25
C ASN A 315 -18.15 6.62 -14.51
N GLU A 316 -18.11 5.62 -13.62
CA GLU A 316 -17.00 5.31 -12.70
C GLU A 316 -16.43 6.55 -11.97
N ILE A 317 -17.30 7.48 -11.56
CA ILE A 317 -16.86 8.71 -10.89
C ILE A 317 -16.31 8.35 -9.51
N ARG A 318 -15.06 8.75 -9.24
CA ARG A 318 -14.37 8.57 -7.96
C ARG A 318 -14.11 9.91 -7.27
N PRO A 319 -14.21 9.98 -5.93
CA PRO A 319 -13.91 11.19 -5.19
C PRO A 319 -12.41 11.51 -5.20
N VAL A 320 -12.07 12.79 -5.18
CA VAL A 320 -10.69 13.24 -5.00
C VAL A 320 -10.38 13.32 -3.51
N ILE A 321 -9.54 12.40 -3.04
CA ILE A 321 -9.06 12.32 -1.66
C ILE A 321 -7.69 12.97 -1.58
N ASP A 322 -7.54 14.00 -0.74
CA ASP A 322 -6.27 14.71 -0.57
C ASP A 322 -5.37 14.00 0.44
N ARG A 323 -5.96 13.59 1.57
CA ARG A 323 -5.22 13.00 2.68
C ARG A 323 -6.09 12.04 3.49
N VAL A 324 -5.43 10.98 3.95
CA VAL A 324 -6.00 9.95 4.83
C VAL A 324 -5.24 9.96 6.16
N LEU A 325 -5.92 10.28 7.26
CA LEU A 325 -5.35 10.35 8.62
C LEU A 325 -5.96 9.27 9.50
N SER A 326 -5.24 8.71 10.48
CA SER A 326 -5.88 7.75 11.39
C SER A 326 -6.96 8.42 12.23
N PHE A 327 -7.95 7.65 12.68
CA PHE A 327 -8.96 8.12 13.61
C PHE A 327 -8.39 8.65 14.92
N GLU A 328 -7.30 8.06 15.43
CA GLU A 328 -6.56 8.60 16.57
C GLU A 328 -6.09 10.05 16.34
N ASN A 329 -5.84 10.41 15.09
CA ASN A 329 -5.39 11.73 14.66
C ASN A 329 -6.57 12.64 14.25
N ALA A 330 -7.78 12.41 14.78
CA ALA A 330 -8.94 13.23 14.45
C ALA A 330 -8.68 14.74 14.60
N ARG A 331 -8.00 15.18 15.67
CA ARG A 331 -7.64 16.60 15.85
C ARG A 331 -6.77 17.14 14.70
N GLU A 332 -5.75 16.39 14.30
CA GLU A 332 -4.88 16.74 13.17
C GLU A 332 -5.71 16.86 11.86
N ALA A 333 -6.71 16.01 11.69
CA ALA A 333 -7.60 16.07 10.53
C ALA A 333 -8.44 17.36 10.51
N TYR A 334 -8.92 17.82 11.67
CA TYR A 334 -9.59 19.11 11.80
C TYR A 334 -8.64 20.29 11.54
N ASP A 335 -7.42 20.26 12.11
CA ASP A 335 -6.40 21.29 11.88
C ASP A 335 -6.06 21.39 10.37
N TYR A 336 -5.86 20.24 9.72
CA TYR A 336 -5.55 20.17 8.29
C TYR A 336 -6.70 20.68 7.41
N LEU A 337 -7.94 20.28 7.71
CA LEU A 337 -9.12 20.81 7.05
C LEU A 337 -9.18 22.34 7.17
N TRP A 338 -8.98 22.87 8.38
CA TRP A 338 -9.09 24.30 8.65
C TRP A 338 -8.04 25.15 7.92
N SER A 339 -6.85 24.58 7.69
CA SER A 339 -5.78 25.25 6.95
C SER A 339 -6.14 25.62 5.50
N SER A 340 -7.19 25.03 4.92
CA SER A 340 -7.63 25.25 3.53
C SER A 340 -6.58 24.97 2.45
N THR A 341 -5.50 24.24 2.80
CA THR A 341 -4.42 23.89 1.88
C THR A 341 -4.77 22.72 0.96
N HIS A 342 -5.65 21.83 1.42
CA HIS A 342 -6.07 20.60 0.74
C HIS A 342 -6.80 20.84 -0.61
N THR A 343 -6.81 19.80 -1.46
CA THR A 343 -7.61 19.71 -2.69
C THR A 343 -8.48 18.46 -2.64
N GLY A 344 -9.79 18.61 -2.45
CA GLY A 344 -10.69 17.46 -2.25
C GLY A 344 -11.02 17.21 -0.78
N LYS A 345 -11.07 15.95 -0.34
CA LYS A 345 -11.59 15.55 0.99
C LYS A 345 -10.49 15.08 1.94
N VAL A 346 -10.69 15.32 3.25
CA VAL A 346 -9.82 14.87 4.35
C VAL A 346 -10.50 13.72 5.09
N LEU A 347 -9.78 12.62 5.29
CA LEU A 347 -10.34 11.39 5.85
C LEU A 347 -9.77 11.07 7.23
N ALA A 348 -10.61 10.43 8.05
CA ALA A 348 -10.19 9.72 9.24
C ALA A 348 -10.64 8.26 9.18
N PRO A 349 -9.91 7.32 8.51
CA PRO A 349 -10.13 5.88 8.72
C PRO A 349 -10.12 5.53 10.19
N LEU A 350 -11.20 4.88 10.63
CA LEU A 350 -11.25 4.26 11.94
C LEU A 350 -10.16 3.21 12.03
N PRO A 351 -9.52 3.09 13.20
CA PRO A 351 -8.47 2.11 13.36
C PRO A 351 -9.16 0.76 13.17
N LEU A 352 -8.65 -0.03 12.23
CA LEU A 352 -8.99 -1.44 12.18
C LEU A 352 -8.47 -2.05 13.48
N ASN A 353 -9.40 -2.17 14.44
CA ASN A 353 -9.23 -2.64 15.80
C ASN A 353 -7.99 -3.54 15.93
N LEU A 354 -6.96 -3.04 16.61
CA LEU A 354 -5.75 -3.79 16.96
C LEU A 354 -6.07 -5.08 17.76
N ASN A 355 -7.32 -5.25 18.22
CA ASN A 355 -7.83 -6.51 18.81
C ASN A 355 -8.44 -7.50 17.80
N SER A 356 -8.31 -7.29 16.48
CA SER A 356 -8.75 -8.25 15.46
C SER A 356 -8.22 -9.66 15.81
N PRO A 357 -9.11 -10.64 16.06
CA PRO A 357 -8.69 -12.00 16.37
C PRO A 357 -7.76 -12.56 15.30
N LYS A 358 -8.01 -12.23 14.02
CA LYS A 358 -7.18 -12.64 12.90
C LYS A 358 -5.81 -11.98 12.88
N ARG A 359 -5.70 -10.69 13.23
CA ARG A 359 -4.39 -10.04 13.33
C ARG A 359 -3.58 -10.59 14.51
N ARG A 360 -4.23 -10.86 15.65
CA ARG A 360 -3.59 -11.56 16.77
C ARG A 360 -3.17 -12.98 16.41
N GLN A 361 -4.00 -13.71 15.67
CA GLN A 361 -3.65 -15.04 15.15
C GLN A 361 -2.49 -14.97 14.16
N ALA A 362 -2.46 -13.98 13.27
CA ALA A 362 -1.35 -13.74 12.36
C ALA A 362 -0.06 -13.43 13.15
N MET A 363 -0.11 -12.53 14.14
CA MET A 363 1.07 -12.26 14.97
C MET A 363 1.50 -13.50 15.79
N ASN A 364 0.55 -14.28 16.33
CA ASN A 364 0.86 -15.54 16.99
C ASN A 364 1.49 -16.57 16.03
N HIS A 365 1.03 -16.62 14.78
CA HIS A 365 1.58 -17.47 13.74
C HIS A 365 2.99 -17.01 13.34
N TYR A 366 3.24 -15.70 13.29
CA TYR A 366 4.59 -15.18 13.12
C TYR A 366 5.50 -15.65 14.26
N ILE A 367 5.09 -15.41 15.51
CA ILE A 367 5.89 -15.74 16.70
C ILE A 367 6.15 -17.24 16.79
N ARG A 368 5.15 -18.10 16.52
CA ARG A 368 5.25 -19.56 16.75
C ARG A 368 5.75 -20.36 15.56
N VAL A 369 5.53 -19.88 14.33
CA VAL A 369 5.81 -20.65 13.11
C VAL A 369 6.89 -19.94 12.31
N LEU A 370 6.66 -18.70 11.89
CA LEU A 370 7.57 -18.04 10.95
C LEU A 370 8.91 -17.64 11.60
N SER A 371 8.90 -17.26 12.88
CA SER A 371 10.13 -16.93 13.61
C SER A 371 11.04 -18.16 13.79
N GLU A 372 10.45 -19.36 13.89
CA GLU A 372 11.21 -20.61 14.01
C GLU A 372 11.82 -21.05 12.67
N LEU A 373 11.20 -20.67 11.54
CA LEU A 373 11.71 -21.00 10.20
C LEU A 373 12.97 -20.21 9.80
N LEU A 374 13.31 -19.15 10.53
CA LEU A 374 14.35 -18.20 10.14
C LEU A 374 15.50 -18.08 11.15
N THR A 375 15.51 -18.91 12.21
CA THR A 375 16.60 -18.97 13.21
C THR A 375 17.12 -20.39 13.42
N ILE A 376 18.40 -20.49 13.77
CA ILE A 376 19.12 -21.74 14.04
C ILE A 376 18.77 -22.34 15.40
N SER A 377 18.45 -21.52 16.40
CA SER A 377 18.19 -22.01 17.76
C SER A 377 17.25 -21.08 18.52
N LYS A 378 16.51 -21.63 19.48
CA LYS A 378 15.64 -20.83 20.36
C LYS A 378 16.41 -19.77 21.16
N SER A 379 17.69 -20.02 21.46
CA SER A 379 18.54 -19.08 22.20
C SER A 379 19.09 -17.95 21.33
N ASN A 380 19.13 -18.12 20.00
CA ASN A 380 19.65 -17.15 19.04
C ASN A 380 18.57 -16.72 18.03
N ASN A 381 17.32 -16.60 18.46
CA ASN A 381 16.21 -16.16 17.62
C ASN A 381 16.15 -14.64 17.47
N SER A 382 16.96 -14.09 16.55
CA SER A 382 17.03 -12.67 16.20
C SER A 382 15.70 -12.09 15.70
N PHE A 383 14.81 -12.90 15.12
CA PHE A 383 13.45 -12.46 14.75
C PHE A 383 12.55 -12.20 15.98
N LEU A 384 12.83 -12.83 17.11
CA LEU A 384 12.14 -12.61 18.38
C LEU A 384 12.90 -11.66 19.30
N SER A 385 14.24 -11.69 19.33
CA SER A 385 15.04 -10.83 20.20
C SER A 385 15.25 -9.43 19.64
N ASP A 386 15.24 -9.27 18.32
CA ASP A 386 15.64 -8.01 17.67
C ASP A 386 14.42 -7.40 16.94
N PHE A 387 13.77 -8.17 16.06
CA PHE A 387 12.64 -7.65 15.27
C PHE A 387 11.34 -7.47 16.03
N LEU A 388 11.00 -8.38 16.94
CA LEU A 388 9.75 -8.26 17.69
C LEU A 388 9.75 -7.03 18.61
N PRO A 389 10.83 -6.71 19.35
CA PRO A 389 10.93 -5.44 20.07
C PRO A 389 10.88 -4.21 19.16
N LEU A 390 11.63 -4.20 18.05
CA LEU A 390 11.57 -3.11 17.07
C LEU A 390 10.15 -2.93 16.50
N ALA A 391 9.41 -4.02 16.30
CA ALA A 391 8.02 -3.98 15.86
C ALA A 391 7.07 -3.42 16.92
N MET A 392 7.39 -3.53 18.21
CA MET A 392 6.60 -2.88 19.27
C MET A 392 6.72 -1.35 19.22
N GLU A 393 7.83 -0.86 18.69
CA GLU A 393 8.14 0.58 18.59
C GLU A 393 7.86 1.16 17.19
N SER A 394 7.70 0.29 16.19
CA SER A 394 7.49 0.67 14.78
C SER A 394 6.19 0.09 14.21
N PRO A 395 5.19 0.93 13.92
CA PRO A 395 3.99 0.53 13.18
C PRO A 395 4.30 -0.08 11.81
N ALA A 396 5.33 0.42 11.12
CA ALA A 396 5.72 -0.08 9.80
C ALA A 396 6.14 -1.55 9.87
N LEU A 397 7.02 -1.87 10.83
CA LEU A 397 7.52 -3.23 11.00
C LEU A 397 6.42 -4.16 11.54
N ALA A 398 5.61 -3.70 12.50
CA ALA A 398 4.49 -4.48 13.02
C ALA A 398 3.50 -4.90 11.92
N GLU A 399 3.12 -3.96 11.04
CA GLU A 399 2.21 -4.23 9.94
C GLU A 399 2.84 -5.14 8.88
N ALA A 400 4.15 -5.00 8.62
CA ALA A 400 4.87 -5.89 7.72
C ALA A 400 4.88 -7.33 8.23
N LEU A 401 5.11 -7.55 9.54
CA LEU A 401 5.03 -8.87 10.16
C LEU A 401 3.63 -9.49 10.07
N ILE A 402 2.58 -8.68 10.27
CA ILE A 402 1.20 -9.12 10.11
C ILE A 402 0.91 -9.46 8.65
N ALA A 403 1.36 -8.64 7.70
CA ALA A 403 1.17 -8.85 6.28
C ALA A 403 1.81 -10.17 5.82
N TYR A 404 3.06 -10.39 6.22
CA TYR A 404 3.81 -11.62 5.95
C TYR A 404 3.08 -12.84 6.49
N SER A 405 2.70 -12.79 7.77
CA SER A 405 2.07 -13.92 8.44
C SER A 405 0.67 -14.24 7.90
N SER A 406 -0.18 -13.23 7.74
CA SER A 406 -1.50 -13.43 7.17
C SER A 406 -1.46 -13.80 5.68
N GLY A 407 -0.42 -13.37 4.94
CA GLY A 407 -0.16 -13.81 3.57
C GLY A 407 0.17 -15.30 3.52
N HIS A 408 1.04 -15.77 4.41
CA HIS A 408 1.30 -17.20 4.57
C HIS A 408 0.02 -17.97 4.92
N MET A 409 -0.74 -17.52 5.92
CA MET A 409 -1.98 -18.18 6.34
C MET A 409 -3.06 -18.19 5.26
N SER A 410 -3.03 -17.26 4.31
CA SER A 410 -4.01 -17.19 3.22
C SER A 410 -3.99 -18.40 2.27
N HIS A 411 -2.87 -19.15 2.23
CA HIS A 411 -2.75 -20.37 1.43
C HIS A 411 -3.63 -21.51 1.95
N SER A 412 -3.86 -21.56 3.27
CA SER A 412 -4.72 -22.58 3.90
C SER A 412 -6.10 -22.03 4.29
N ASP A 413 -6.20 -20.73 4.57
CA ASP A 413 -7.46 -20.06 4.89
C ASP A 413 -7.57 -18.73 4.11
N PRO A 414 -8.33 -18.70 2.98
CA PRO A 414 -8.49 -17.52 2.14
C PRO A 414 -9.03 -16.29 2.87
N SER A 415 -9.64 -16.48 4.05
CA SER A 415 -10.19 -15.41 4.86
C SER A 415 -9.12 -14.51 5.50
N TYR A 416 -7.82 -14.87 5.39
CA TYR A 416 -6.69 -14.01 5.73
C TYR A 416 -6.21 -13.11 4.57
N THR A 417 -6.66 -13.32 3.34
CA THR A 417 -6.25 -12.53 2.16
C THR A 417 -6.47 -11.03 2.37
N THR A 418 -7.67 -10.65 2.82
CA THR A 418 -7.98 -9.24 3.10
C THR A 418 -7.15 -8.67 4.25
N VAL A 419 -6.82 -9.50 5.26
CA VAL A 419 -5.97 -9.09 6.38
C VAL A 419 -4.55 -8.80 5.90
N SER A 420 -4.03 -9.66 5.02
CA SER A 420 -2.70 -9.50 4.42
C SER A 420 -2.62 -8.26 3.56
N LEU A 421 -3.58 -8.05 2.65
CA LEU A 421 -3.62 -6.86 1.80
C LEU A 421 -3.73 -5.57 2.61
N ALA A 422 -4.59 -5.53 3.63
CA ALA A 422 -4.75 -4.36 4.48
C ALA A 422 -3.49 -4.06 5.31
N ALA A 423 -2.90 -5.08 5.93
CA ALA A 423 -1.66 -4.93 6.69
C ALA A 423 -0.51 -4.50 5.77
N ARG A 424 -0.40 -5.08 4.57
CA ARG A 424 0.61 -4.69 3.58
C ARG A 424 0.45 -3.23 3.16
N SER A 425 -0.77 -2.79 2.85
CA SER A 425 -1.04 -1.39 2.50
C SER A 425 -0.63 -0.45 3.63
N ARG A 426 -0.89 -0.83 4.89
CA ARG A 426 -0.50 -0.02 6.05
C ARG A 426 1.01 -0.02 6.25
N ALA A 427 1.67 -1.17 6.13
CA ALA A 427 3.12 -1.28 6.21
C ALA A 427 3.82 -0.36 5.20
N LEU A 428 3.34 -0.32 3.95
CA LEU A 428 3.87 0.57 2.91
C LEU A 428 3.66 2.05 3.26
N PHE A 429 2.47 2.41 3.74
CA PHE A 429 2.17 3.77 4.18
C PHE A 429 3.09 4.20 5.32
N GLU A 430 3.20 3.39 6.37
CA GLU A 430 4.03 3.69 7.54
C GLU A 430 5.52 3.72 7.17
N LEU A 431 5.98 2.79 6.33
CA LEU A 431 7.36 2.75 5.82
C LEU A 431 7.74 4.07 5.13
N SER A 432 6.82 4.65 4.34
CA SER A 432 7.07 5.96 3.70
C SER A 432 7.31 7.07 4.72
N THR A 433 6.71 6.98 5.91
CA THR A 433 6.96 7.94 7.00
C THR A 433 8.27 7.64 7.74
N THR A 434 8.59 6.36 7.94
CA THR A 434 9.82 5.90 8.60
C THR A 434 11.07 6.27 7.80
N ILE A 435 11.05 6.14 6.47
CA ILE A 435 12.20 6.45 5.60
C ILE A 435 12.62 7.93 5.68
N ASN A 436 11.70 8.83 6.05
CA ASN A 436 12.02 10.25 6.23
C ASN A 436 12.73 10.56 7.57
N ARG A 437 13.04 9.54 8.39
CA ARG A 437 13.68 9.67 9.71
C ARG A 437 15.05 8.97 9.71
N PRO A 438 16.18 9.72 9.73
CA PRO A 438 17.52 9.14 9.63
C PRO A 438 17.87 8.12 10.73
N ASP A 439 17.34 8.32 11.93
CA ASP A 439 17.54 7.46 13.11
C ASP A 439 16.82 6.10 13.03
N GLN A 440 15.94 5.91 12.05
CA GLN A 440 15.12 4.71 11.90
C GLN A 440 15.55 3.82 10.71
N THR A 441 16.81 3.96 10.28
CA THR A 441 17.32 3.25 9.09
C THR A 441 17.22 1.73 9.23
N GLU A 442 17.59 1.16 10.38
CA GLU A 442 17.48 -0.29 10.63
C GLU A 442 16.02 -0.77 10.62
N VAL A 443 15.09 0.04 11.14
CA VAL A 443 13.65 -0.27 11.12
C VAL A 443 13.10 -0.25 9.69
N ALA A 444 13.47 0.77 8.91
CA ALA A 444 13.08 0.87 7.51
C ALA A 444 13.63 -0.32 6.69
N LEU A 445 14.91 -0.67 6.90
CA LEU A 445 15.55 -1.84 6.28
C LEU A 445 14.84 -3.13 6.64
N SER A 446 14.61 -3.36 7.94
CA SER A 446 13.92 -4.56 8.44
C SER A 446 12.52 -4.68 7.84
N THR A 447 11.79 -3.57 7.74
CA THR A 447 10.46 -3.53 7.12
C THR A 447 10.53 -3.90 5.65
N CYS A 448 11.50 -3.36 4.90
CA CYS A 448 11.73 -3.73 3.49
C CYS A 448 12.05 -5.22 3.33
N LEU A 449 12.90 -5.79 4.18
CA LEU A 449 13.27 -7.21 4.12
C LEU A 449 12.10 -8.14 4.45
N ILE A 450 11.24 -7.78 5.41
CA ILE A 450 10.03 -8.55 5.70
C ILE A 450 9.04 -8.50 4.53
N LEU A 451 8.81 -7.32 3.95
CA LEU A 451 7.96 -7.19 2.77
C LEU A 451 8.53 -7.98 1.58
N LEU A 452 9.83 -7.91 1.36
CA LEU A 452 10.55 -8.69 0.36
C LEU A 452 10.34 -10.20 0.56
N THR A 453 10.54 -10.71 1.78
CA THR A 453 10.32 -12.12 2.12
C THR A 453 8.87 -12.51 1.90
N SER A 454 7.92 -11.63 2.23
CA SER A 454 6.49 -11.85 1.97
C SER A 454 6.19 -12.01 0.47
N GLU A 455 6.87 -11.27 -0.42
CA GLU A 455 6.66 -11.39 -1.87
C GLU A 455 7.14 -12.73 -2.43
N VAL A 456 8.19 -13.32 -1.84
CA VAL A 456 8.65 -14.67 -2.18
C VAL A 456 7.55 -15.69 -1.95
N CYS A 457 6.85 -15.61 -0.81
CA CYS A 457 5.73 -16.51 -0.52
C CYS A 457 4.60 -16.38 -1.54
N LEU A 458 4.32 -15.15 -1.98
CA LEU A 458 3.23 -14.82 -2.90
C LEU A 458 3.62 -15.00 -4.39
N GLY A 459 4.90 -15.18 -4.71
CA GLY A 459 5.41 -15.35 -6.07
C GLY A 459 5.49 -14.05 -6.90
N SER A 460 5.51 -12.88 -6.25
CA SER A 460 5.57 -11.59 -6.95
C SER A 460 7.01 -11.12 -7.17
N HIS A 461 7.58 -11.48 -8.32
CA HIS A 461 8.97 -11.14 -8.67
C HIS A 461 9.23 -9.64 -8.76
N GLN A 462 8.33 -8.88 -9.40
CA GLN A 462 8.50 -7.43 -9.56
C GLN A 462 8.46 -6.72 -8.20
N SER A 463 7.50 -7.08 -7.35
CA SER A 463 7.38 -6.49 -6.02
C SER A 463 8.57 -6.88 -5.13
N TRP A 464 9.01 -8.14 -5.21
CA TRP A 464 10.22 -8.61 -4.54
C TRP A 464 11.44 -7.77 -4.93
N TYR A 465 11.66 -7.56 -6.23
CA TYR A 465 12.80 -6.80 -6.74
C TYR A 465 12.73 -5.32 -6.34
N ASN A 466 11.53 -4.71 -6.34
CA ASN A 466 11.34 -3.34 -5.89
C ASN A 466 11.71 -3.16 -4.41
N HIS A 467 11.32 -4.11 -3.55
CA HIS A 467 11.71 -4.08 -2.13
C HIS A 467 13.21 -4.29 -1.94
N LEU A 468 13.83 -5.15 -2.75
CA LEU A 468 15.27 -5.38 -2.75
C LEU A 468 16.04 -4.10 -3.13
N ILE A 469 15.62 -3.41 -4.19
CA ILE A 469 16.19 -2.11 -4.60
C ILE A 469 16.03 -1.06 -3.50
N GLY A 470 14.85 -0.99 -2.87
CA GLY A 470 14.60 -0.11 -1.72
C GLY A 470 15.57 -0.37 -0.57
N ALA A 471 15.78 -1.64 -0.20
CA ALA A 471 16.74 -2.03 0.82
C ALA A 471 18.18 -1.64 0.43
N LYS A 472 18.60 -1.84 -0.82
CA LYS A 472 19.92 -1.40 -1.32
C LYS A 472 20.14 0.10 -1.14
N HIS A 473 19.15 0.92 -1.47
CA HIS A 473 19.25 2.37 -1.28
C HIS A 473 19.34 2.76 0.20
N LEU A 474 18.57 2.10 1.07
CA LEU A 474 18.64 2.34 2.51
C LEU A 474 20.00 1.91 3.09
N ILE A 475 20.59 0.81 2.62
CA ILE A 475 21.96 0.41 2.99
C ILE A 475 22.95 1.49 2.59
N ALA A 476 22.85 2.02 1.36
CA ALA A 476 23.75 3.08 0.89
C ALA A 476 23.65 4.38 1.70
N CYS A 477 22.45 4.69 2.21
CA CYS A 477 22.21 5.88 3.04
C CYS A 477 22.49 5.67 4.54
N ALA A 478 22.84 4.47 4.98
CA ALA A 478 23.08 4.20 6.40
C ALA A 478 24.29 4.99 6.91
N GLN A 479 24.16 5.60 8.08
CA GLN A 479 25.19 6.42 8.71
C GLN A 479 25.33 6.06 10.19
N SER A 480 26.56 5.96 10.67
CA SER A 480 26.86 5.72 12.09
C SER A 480 28.16 6.41 12.48
N GLN A 481 28.34 6.68 13.78
CA GLN A 481 29.60 7.23 14.30
C GLN A 481 30.43 6.15 14.97
N ALA A 482 31.68 6.00 14.53
CA ALA A 482 32.69 5.14 15.16
C ALA A 482 34.01 5.91 15.32
N ASP A 483 34.57 5.88 16.53
CA ASP A 483 35.87 6.48 16.88
C ASP A 483 36.04 7.96 16.44
N GLY A 484 34.94 8.73 16.51
CA GLY A 484 34.92 10.16 16.14
C GLY A 484 34.89 10.43 14.63
N SER A 485 34.74 9.39 13.81
CA SER A 485 34.57 9.47 12.35
C SER A 485 33.18 9.01 11.91
N LEU A 486 32.65 9.64 10.86
CA LEU A 486 31.41 9.20 10.24
C LEU A 486 31.70 8.00 9.33
N VAL A 487 31.02 6.89 9.59
CA VAL A 487 31.06 5.68 8.78
C VAL A 487 29.72 5.56 8.05
N GLU A 488 29.76 5.21 6.77
CA GLU A 488 28.58 5.17 5.90
C GLU A 488 28.39 3.80 5.25
N GLY A 489 27.20 3.58 4.70
CA GLY A 489 26.90 2.39 3.91
C GLY A 489 26.84 1.10 4.72
N ALA A 490 27.23 -0.02 4.09
CA ALA A 490 27.32 -1.30 4.76
C ALA A 490 28.28 -1.30 5.97
N GLN A 491 29.33 -0.46 5.97
CA GLN A 491 30.24 -0.38 7.11
C GLN A 491 29.55 0.16 8.36
N ALA A 492 28.65 1.13 8.21
CA ALA A 492 27.86 1.68 9.32
C ALA A 492 27.00 0.59 9.99
N LEU A 493 26.37 -0.26 9.17
CA LEU A 493 25.52 -1.36 9.64
C LEU A 493 26.32 -2.50 10.27
N ARG A 494 27.61 -2.69 9.94
CA ARG A 494 28.41 -3.75 10.59
C ARG A 494 28.69 -3.48 12.07
N LEU A 495 28.54 -2.24 12.52
CA LEU A 495 28.81 -1.83 13.91
C LEU A 495 27.78 -2.40 14.90
N THR A 496 26.54 -2.62 14.48
CA THR A 496 25.45 -3.15 15.31
C THR A 496 25.19 -4.62 15.03
N SER A 497 24.70 -5.37 16.02
CA SER A 497 24.27 -6.77 15.83
C SER A 497 23.17 -6.88 14.79
N GLU A 498 22.20 -5.96 14.87
CA GLU A 498 21.02 -5.86 14.03
C GLU A 498 21.41 -5.52 12.59
N GLY A 499 22.31 -4.56 12.39
CA GLY A 499 22.81 -4.20 11.08
C GLY A 499 23.61 -5.33 10.41
N ARG A 500 24.45 -6.07 11.16
CA ARG A 500 25.14 -7.26 10.64
C ARG A 500 24.16 -8.34 10.17
N TRP A 501 23.11 -8.56 10.95
CA TRP A 501 22.04 -9.48 10.60
C TRP A 501 21.31 -9.05 9.32
N ILE A 502 20.91 -7.77 9.24
CA ILE A 502 20.21 -7.18 8.09
C ILE A 502 21.04 -7.35 6.81
N LEU A 503 22.35 -7.11 6.88
CA LEU A 503 23.24 -7.26 5.73
C LEU A 503 23.33 -8.70 5.22
N ARG A 504 23.41 -9.70 6.12
CA ARG A 504 23.41 -11.12 5.72
C ARG A 504 22.08 -11.54 5.10
N ASN A 505 20.96 -11.08 5.66
CA ASN A 505 19.63 -11.39 5.10
C ASN A 505 19.45 -10.74 3.72
N PHE A 506 19.87 -9.49 3.56
CA PHE A 506 19.93 -8.82 2.26
C PHE A 506 20.82 -9.59 1.27
N ALA A 507 21.99 -10.08 1.70
CA ALA A 507 22.91 -10.84 0.85
C ALA A 507 22.32 -12.10 0.28
N TYR A 508 21.58 -12.83 1.12
CA TYR A 508 20.91 -14.02 0.66
C TYR A 508 19.96 -13.71 -0.50
N HIS A 509 19.15 -12.65 -0.38
CA HIS A 509 18.23 -12.28 -1.45
C HIS A 509 18.93 -11.69 -2.68
N ASP A 510 19.89 -10.80 -2.48
CA ASP A 510 20.62 -10.13 -3.56
C ASP A 510 21.46 -11.12 -4.37
N ILE A 511 22.29 -11.92 -3.68
CA ILE A 511 23.24 -12.82 -4.32
C ILE A 511 22.53 -14.04 -4.92
N ILE A 512 21.66 -14.73 -4.17
CA ILE A 512 20.98 -15.92 -4.72
C ILE A 512 20.01 -15.52 -5.83
N GLY A 513 19.33 -14.37 -5.69
CA GLY A 513 18.49 -13.81 -6.76
C GLY A 513 19.29 -13.55 -8.04
N SER A 514 20.53 -13.06 -7.92
CA SER A 514 21.40 -12.80 -9.08
C SER A 514 21.74 -14.05 -9.90
N VAL A 515 21.71 -15.24 -9.28
CA VAL A 515 21.97 -16.52 -9.97
C VAL A 515 20.86 -16.83 -10.97
N THR A 516 19.59 -16.80 -10.57
CA THR A 516 18.48 -17.12 -11.48
C THR A 516 18.12 -15.98 -12.43
N LEU A 517 18.44 -14.75 -12.06
CA LEU A 517 18.26 -13.58 -12.93
C LEU A 517 19.36 -13.46 -13.98
N ASP A 518 20.48 -14.19 -13.83
CA ASP A 518 21.68 -14.05 -14.65
C ASP A 518 22.16 -12.58 -14.69
N THR A 519 22.15 -11.92 -13.53
CA THR A 519 22.59 -10.54 -13.34
C THR A 519 23.71 -10.43 -12.30
N LYS A 520 24.32 -9.24 -12.18
CA LYS A 520 25.18 -8.92 -11.02
C LYS A 520 24.32 -8.74 -9.77
N PRO A 521 24.84 -9.04 -8.58
CA PRO A 521 24.28 -8.55 -7.33
C PRO A 521 24.20 -7.01 -7.33
N LEU A 522 23.23 -6.44 -6.61
CA LEU A 522 23.03 -5.00 -6.51
C LEU A 522 24.14 -4.30 -5.71
N LEU A 523 24.77 -5.01 -4.78
CA LEU A 523 25.95 -4.56 -4.05
C LEU A 523 27.14 -5.50 -4.31
N CYS A 524 28.34 -4.93 -4.37
CA CYS A 524 29.56 -5.72 -4.52
C CYS A 524 29.70 -6.72 -3.34
N PRO A 525 29.74 -8.05 -3.59
CA PRO A 525 29.61 -9.09 -2.55
C PRO A 525 30.53 -8.94 -1.33
N ASP A 526 31.66 -8.25 -1.47
CA ASP A 526 32.60 -7.97 -0.38
C ASP A 526 32.02 -7.04 0.70
N TYR A 527 30.80 -6.50 0.53
CA TYR A 527 30.11 -5.71 1.56
C TYR A 527 29.75 -6.51 2.83
N LEU A 528 29.82 -7.84 2.81
CA LEU A 528 29.77 -8.66 4.02
C LEU A 528 31.08 -8.67 4.82
N GLY A 529 32.21 -8.24 4.23
CA GLY A 529 33.49 -8.05 4.94
C GLY A 529 33.85 -9.18 5.92
N ASP A 530 34.08 -8.81 7.17
CA ASP A 530 34.48 -9.68 8.28
C ASP A 530 33.31 -10.33 9.02
N ILE A 531 32.06 -10.11 8.63
CA ILE A 531 30.88 -10.61 9.36
C ILE A 531 30.40 -11.99 8.86
N THR A 532 31.24 -12.68 8.10
CA THR A 532 30.94 -13.98 7.47
C THR A 532 31.12 -15.18 8.40
N HIS A 533 31.71 -14.99 9.58
CA HIS A 533 31.95 -16.03 10.58
C HIS A 533 30.81 -16.19 11.60
N GLU A 534 29.81 -15.30 11.57
CA GLU A 534 28.64 -15.35 12.47
C GLU A 534 27.59 -16.37 11.97
N PHE A 535 27.08 -17.21 12.88
CA PHE A 535 26.10 -18.28 12.58
C PHE A 535 24.81 -18.11 13.39
N ASP A 536 24.09 -17.01 13.16
CA ASP A 536 22.87 -16.61 13.88
C ASP A 536 21.55 -17.06 13.20
N THR A 537 21.56 -17.25 11.88
CA THR A 537 20.44 -17.77 11.07
C THR A 537 20.91 -18.80 10.04
N TYR A 538 19.99 -19.57 9.45
CA TYR A 538 20.33 -20.51 8.36
C TYR A 538 21.03 -19.84 7.18
N LEU A 539 20.81 -18.54 7.01
CA LEU A 539 21.44 -17.69 5.99
C LEU A 539 22.90 -17.38 6.34
N GLY A 540 23.23 -17.35 7.65
CA GLY A 540 24.56 -17.05 8.18
C GLY A 540 25.57 -18.19 8.00
N VAL A 541 25.09 -19.43 8.01
CA VAL A 541 25.89 -20.68 7.98
C VAL A 541 26.86 -20.76 6.80
N ALA A 542 26.50 -20.13 5.68
CA ALA A 542 27.26 -20.15 4.44
C ALA A 542 27.57 -18.73 3.92
N SER A 543 27.61 -17.71 4.79
CA SER A 543 27.79 -16.30 4.38
C SER A 543 29.01 -16.10 3.47
N GLN A 544 30.14 -16.74 3.79
CA GLN A 544 31.33 -16.67 2.95
C GLN A 544 31.15 -17.37 1.59
N ILE A 545 30.38 -18.46 1.55
CA ILE A 545 30.02 -19.14 0.30
C ILE A 545 29.09 -18.25 -0.55
N LEU A 546 28.15 -17.52 0.07
CA LEU A 546 27.35 -16.51 -0.64
C LEU A 546 28.24 -15.48 -1.31
N VAL A 547 29.26 -14.94 -0.62
CA VAL A 547 30.23 -14.03 -1.25
C VAL A 547 30.87 -14.66 -2.49
N TYR A 548 31.29 -15.93 -2.41
CA TYR A 548 31.85 -16.63 -3.58
C TYR A 548 30.83 -16.83 -4.69
N ILE A 549 29.58 -17.16 -4.39
CA ILE A 549 28.49 -17.25 -5.39
C ILE A 549 28.30 -15.92 -6.12
N GLY A 550 28.28 -14.79 -5.38
CA GLY A 550 28.20 -13.45 -5.97
C GLY A 550 29.43 -13.08 -6.79
N GLN A 551 30.61 -13.59 -6.45
CA GLN A 551 31.80 -13.43 -7.28
C GLN A 551 31.72 -14.27 -8.57
N ILE A 552 31.12 -15.46 -8.51
CA ILE A 552 30.90 -16.32 -9.69
C ILE A 552 29.96 -15.64 -10.69
N THR A 553 28.86 -15.02 -10.24
CA THR A 553 27.93 -14.30 -11.13
C THR A 553 28.58 -13.13 -11.87
N CYS A 554 29.68 -12.60 -11.35
CA CYS A 554 30.45 -11.53 -11.98
C CYS A 554 31.50 -12.01 -13.00
N LEU A 555 31.74 -13.32 -13.19
CA LEU A 555 32.83 -13.84 -14.04
C LEU A 555 32.58 -13.76 -15.55
N ASP A 556 31.33 -13.78 -16.01
CA ASP A 556 30.96 -13.89 -17.44
C ASP A 556 30.70 -12.55 -18.16
N LEU A 557 30.61 -11.45 -17.41
CA LEU A 557 30.10 -10.20 -17.96
C LEU A 557 31.23 -9.39 -18.59
N SER A 558 31.14 -9.17 -19.91
CA SER A 558 32.03 -8.27 -20.64
C SER A 558 32.08 -6.91 -19.91
N THR A 559 33.28 -6.34 -19.83
CA THR A 559 33.62 -5.06 -19.17
C THR A 559 32.99 -3.81 -19.83
N THR A 560 31.74 -3.88 -20.28
CA THR A 560 31.03 -2.78 -20.93
C THR A 560 30.05 -2.01 -20.04
N ASP A 561 29.81 -2.43 -18.79
CA ASP A 561 29.14 -1.58 -17.81
C ASP A 561 30.14 -0.61 -17.17
N VAL A 562 29.74 0.65 -17.09
CA VAL A 562 30.51 1.87 -16.78
C VAL A 562 31.16 1.92 -15.38
N GLU A 563 31.24 0.80 -14.65
CA GLU A 563 31.81 0.71 -13.30
C GLU A 563 33.21 0.07 -13.31
N ILE A 564 34.15 0.72 -14.01
CA ILE A 564 35.57 0.39 -13.92
C ILE A 564 36.04 0.69 -12.48
N GLY A 565 36.27 -0.36 -11.68
CA GLY A 565 36.94 -0.26 -10.37
C GLY A 565 36.13 -0.69 -9.14
N LEU A 566 34.86 -1.10 -9.27
CA LEU A 566 34.01 -1.50 -8.12
C LEU A 566 34.06 -2.99 -7.78
N TYR A 567 34.53 -3.85 -8.69
CA TYR A 567 34.64 -5.30 -8.48
C TYR A 567 36.10 -5.76 -8.65
N PRO A 568 36.68 -6.51 -7.70
CA PRO A 568 38.03 -7.03 -7.83
C PRO A 568 38.14 -8.04 -9.00
N SER A 569 39.25 -7.99 -9.74
CA SER A 569 39.53 -8.92 -10.83
C SER A 569 39.80 -10.34 -10.30
N ARG A 570 38.75 -11.15 -10.19
CA ARG A 570 38.81 -12.57 -9.79
C ARG A 570 38.80 -13.45 -11.04
N ASN A 571 39.37 -14.66 -10.94
CA ASN A 571 39.28 -15.65 -12.01
C ASN A 571 38.67 -16.98 -11.50
N TYR A 572 38.22 -17.80 -12.44
CA TYR A 572 37.61 -19.11 -12.17
C TYR A 572 38.45 -20.00 -11.24
N LEU A 573 39.76 -20.05 -11.43
CA LEU A 573 40.67 -20.92 -10.67
C LEU A 573 40.87 -20.43 -9.22
N SER A 574 40.97 -19.11 -9.02
CA SER A 574 41.11 -18.54 -7.67
C SER A 574 39.87 -18.81 -6.82
N ILE A 575 38.67 -18.59 -7.39
CA ILE A 575 37.42 -18.82 -6.67
C ILE A 575 37.23 -20.32 -6.41
N LYS A 576 37.55 -21.18 -7.39
CA LYS A 576 37.56 -22.64 -7.22
C LYS A 576 38.40 -23.06 -6.01
N HIS A 577 39.65 -22.58 -5.94
CA HIS A 577 40.57 -22.93 -4.86
C HIS A 577 40.06 -22.44 -3.49
N GLU A 578 39.47 -21.25 -3.43
CA GLU A 578 38.90 -20.71 -2.19
C GLU A 578 37.71 -21.54 -1.70
N ILE A 579 36.78 -21.92 -2.59
CA ILE A 579 35.63 -22.76 -2.23
C ILE A 579 36.08 -24.18 -1.83
N GLU A 580 37.06 -24.75 -2.54
CA GLU A 580 37.62 -26.07 -2.22
C GLU A 580 38.33 -26.10 -0.85
N ASN A 581 38.96 -25.00 -0.42
CA ASN A 581 39.62 -24.95 0.87
C ASN A 581 38.74 -24.38 2.00
N TRP A 582 37.55 -23.87 1.68
CA TRP A 582 36.64 -23.36 2.69
C TRP A 582 36.17 -24.48 3.62
N MET A 583 36.19 -24.20 4.91
CA MET A 583 35.64 -25.08 5.95
C MET A 583 34.54 -24.37 6.71
N CYS A 584 33.54 -25.14 7.14
CA CYS A 584 32.48 -24.64 8.00
C CYS A 584 33.05 -24.04 9.31
N PRO A 585 32.54 -22.89 9.79
CA PRO A 585 33.00 -22.28 11.03
C PRO A 585 32.98 -23.24 12.22
N ALA A 586 33.99 -23.13 13.10
CA ALA A 586 34.08 -23.97 14.29
C ALA A 586 32.90 -23.71 15.24
N GLY A 587 32.34 -24.78 15.84
CA GLY A 587 31.18 -24.67 16.74
C GLY A 587 29.81 -24.71 16.04
N THR A 588 29.78 -24.85 14.71
CA THR A 588 28.53 -25.01 13.96
C THR A 588 27.85 -26.36 14.30
N PRO A 589 26.54 -26.37 14.63
CA PRO A 589 25.79 -27.60 14.87
C PRO A 589 25.82 -28.57 13.67
N PRO A 590 25.81 -29.90 13.88
CA PRO A 590 25.95 -30.88 12.79
C PRO A 590 24.92 -30.73 11.65
N THR A 591 23.68 -30.41 11.96
CA THR A 591 22.61 -30.21 10.95
C THR A 591 22.88 -29.00 10.06
N LEU A 592 23.40 -27.92 10.64
CA LEU A 592 23.80 -26.73 9.89
C LEU A 592 25.09 -26.94 9.13
N GLN A 593 26.02 -27.71 9.67
CA GLN A 593 27.25 -28.06 8.99
C GLN A 593 26.95 -28.80 7.67
N ALA A 594 26.00 -29.73 7.69
CA ALA A 594 25.50 -30.41 6.49
C ALA A 594 24.90 -29.42 5.48
N ALA A 595 24.06 -28.47 5.93
CA ALA A 595 23.55 -27.40 5.08
C ALA A 595 24.66 -26.51 4.50
N ALA A 596 25.67 -26.15 5.30
CA ALA A 596 26.82 -25.35 4.86
C ALA A 596 27.58 -26.04 3.72
N TYR A 597 27.83 -27.34 3.87
CA TYR A 597 28.50 -28.13 2.83
C TYR A 597 27.62 -28.35 1.60
N ALA A 598 26.29 -28.43 1.74
CA ALA A 598 25.39 -28.40 0.61
C ALA A 598 25.48 -27.08 -0.19
N TYR A 599 25.57 -25.93 0.49
CA TYR A 599 25.82 -24.63 -0.16
C TYR A 599 27.18 -24.56 -0.85
N ARG A 600 28.25 -25.05 -0.20
CA ARG A 600 29.58 -25.14 -0.80
C ARG A 600 29.58 -26.01 -2.07
N GLY A 601 28.92 -27.15 -2.01
CA GLY A 601 28.73 -28.05 -3.14
C GLY A 601 27.96 -27.39 -4.29
N ALA A 602 26.85 -26.72 -3.98
CA ALA A 602 26.08 -25.94 -4.95
C ALA A 602 26.91 -24.82 -5.59
N ALA A 603 27.74 -24.11 -4.84
CA ALA A 603 28.65 -23.09 -5.38
C ALA A 603 29.69 -23.69 -6.34
N LEU A 604 30.25 -24.85 -6.01
CA LEU A 604 31.16 -25.59 -6.91
C LEU A 604 30.46 -26.07 -8.18
N ILE A 605 29.25 -26.63 -8.07
CA ILE A 605 28.43 -27.04 -9.21
C ILE A 605 28.18 -25.83 -10.11
N TYR A 606 27.76 -24.70 -9.54
CA TYR A 606 27.50 -23.48 -10.29
C TYR A 606 28.75 -22.96 -11.02
N LEU A 607 29.89 -22.91 -10.33
CA LEU A 607 31.18 -22.54 -10.93
C LEU A 607 31.58 -23.48 -12.08
N TYR A 608 31.49 -24.79 -11.86
CA TYR A 608 31.85 -25.79 -12.87
C TYR A 608 30.93 -25.74 -14.08
N ARG A 609 29.65 -25.42 -13.91
CA ARG A 609 28.73 -25.19 -15.04
C ARG A 609 29.15 -23.99 -15.88
N LYS A 610 29.51 -22.88 -15.23
CA LYS A 610 30.01 -21.68 -15.91
C LYS A 610 31.33 -21.98 -16.65
N MET A 611 32.26 -22.70 -16.01
CA MET A 611 33.49 -23.20 -16.66
C MET A 611 33.20 -24.12 -17.86
N ARG A 612 32.19 -25.00 -17.75
CA ARG A 612 31.81 -25.93 -18.82
C ARG A 612 31.35 -25.17 -20.06
N ARG A 613 30.49 -24.17 -19.89
CA ARG A 613 30.04 -23.30 -20.99
C ARG A 613 31.19 -22.54 -21.66
N GLN A 614 32.14 -22.03 -20.87
CA GLN A 614 33.33 -21.37 -21.41
C GLN A 614 34.22 -22.35 -22.19
N LEU A 615 34.37 -23.59 -21.73
CA LEU A 615 35.12 -24.62 -22.46
C LEU A 615 34.43 -25.08 -23.76
N GLU A 616 33.10 -25.07 -23.79
CA GLU A 616 32.30 -25.37 -24.99
C GLU A 616 32.36 -24.23 -26.02
N GLY A 617 32.59 -22.98 -25.57
CA GLY A 617 32.62 -21.76 -26.41
C GLY A 617 34.00 -21.22 -26.79
N ASP A 618 35.07 -21.49 -26.03
CA ASP A 618 36.43 -20.95 -26.25
C ASP A 618 37.53 -22.03 -26.06
N HIS A 619 38.18 -22.41 -27.16
CA HIS A 619 39.28 -23.37 -27.16
C HIS A 619 40.53 -22.91 -26.39
N ASN A 620 40.77 -21.61 -26.22
CA ASN A 620 41.92 -21.09 -25.47
C ASN A 620 41.74 -21.20 -23.95
N PHE A 621 40.49 -21.24 -23.47
CA PHE A 621 40.19 -21.38 -22.05
C PHE A 621 40.66 -22.73 -21.49
N SER A 622 40.61 -23.80 -22.29
CA SER A 622 41.08 -25.14 -21.89
C SER A 622 42.58 -25.16 -21.55
N LEU A 623 43.40 -24.44 -22.31
CA LEU A 623 44.83 -24.28 -22.05
C LEU A 623 45.09 -23.45 -20.78
N ALA A 624 44.28 -22.43 -20.52
CA ALA A 624 44.43 -21.54 -19.37
C ALA A 624 44.00 -22.20 -18.04
N CYS A 625 42.93 -23.01 -18.06
CA CYS A 625 42.42 -23.67 -16.85
C CYS A 625 43.08 -25.03 -16.58
N GLY A 626 43.83 -25.59 -17.54
CA GLY A 626 44.54 -26.85 -17.41
C GLY A 626 43.63 -28.07 -17.21
N MET A 627 42.34 -27.97 -17.56
CA MET A 627 41.36 -29.05 -17.43
C MET A 627 40.67 -29.34 -18.76
N SER A 628 40.45 -30.63 -19.05
CA SER A 628 39.63 -31.07 -20.17
C SER A 628 38.14 -31.05 -19.80
N LEU A 629 37.26 -30.98 -20.81
CA LEU A 629 35.81 -31.06 -20.62
C LEU A 629 35.39 -32.34 -19.89
N ASN A 630 36.02 -33.48 -20.21
CA ASN A 630 35.78 -34.76 -19.54
C ASN A 630 36.16 -34.71 -18.06
N THR A 631 37.35 -34.19 -17.76
CA THR A 631 37.82 -34.03 -16.36
C THR A 631 36.92 -33.10 -15.56
N LEU A 632 36.38 -32.05 -16.18
CA LEU A 632 35.44 -31.14 -15.54
C LEU A 632 34.10 -31.84 -15.25
N ASN A 633 33.58 -32.62 -16.20
CA ASN A 633 32.35 -33.37 -16.04
C ASN A 633 32.47 -34.44 -14.95
N ASP A 634 33.60 -35.16 -14.88
CA ASP A 634 33.86 -36.14 -13.81
C ASP A 634 33.85 -35.45 -12.44
N LYS A 635 34.54 -34.32 -12.30
CA LYS A 635 34.54 -33.52 -11.07
C LYS A 635 33.15 -32.99 -10.72
N LEU A 636 32.39 -32.54 -11.71
CA LEU A 636 31.02 -32.07 -11.51
C LEU A 636 30.15 -33.17 -10.94
N GLN A 637 30.23 -34.40 -11.46
CA GLN A 637 29.46 -35.53 -10.95
C GLN A 637 29.89 -35.94 -9.54
N THR A 638 31.18 -35.92 -9.22
CA THR A 638 31.64 -36.13 -7.83
C THR A 638 31.04 -35.09 -6.88
N VAL A 639 31.07 -33.81 -7.26
CA VAL A 639 30.48 -32.75 -6.41
C VAL A 639 28.96 -32.90 -6.30
N VAL A 640 28.27 -33.34 -7.36
CA VAL A 640 26.83 -33.65 -7.30
C VAL A 640 26.55 -34.72 -6.25
N GLU A 641 27.30 -35.82 -6.24
CA GLU A 641 27.15 -36.88 -5.24
C GLU A 641 27.42 -36.37 -3.82
N ASP A 642 28.56 -35.69 -3.59
CA ASP A 642 28.90 -35.11 -2.29
C ASP A 642 27.85 -34.10 -1.78
N THR A 643 27.25 -33.34 -2.70
CA THR A 643 26.19 -32.36 -2.38
C THR A 643 24.90 -33.06 -1.98
N LEU A 644 24.50 -34.11 -2.69
CA LEU A 644 23.33 -34.92 -2.34
C LEU A 644 23.51 -35.61 -0.98
N ASP A 645 24.72 -36.13 -0.70
CA ASP A 645 25.05 -36.71 0.61
C ASP A 645 24.96 -35.67 1.72
N SER A 646 25.49 -34.46 1.49
CA SER A 646 25.38 -33.34 2.44
C SER A 646 23.91 -32.95 2.68
N ILE A 647 23.09 -32.88 1.62
CA ILE A 647 21.65 -32.65 1.73
C ILE A 647 20.97 -33.79 2.50
N GLY A 648 21.36 -35.04 2.28
CA GLY A 648 20.82 -36.22 2.95
C GLY A 648 21.13 -36.26 4.46
N GLN A 649 22.21 -35.62 4.89
CA GLN A 649 22.56 -35.48 6.31
C GLN A 649 21.74 -34.41 7.04
N VAL A 650 21.05 -33.52 6.31
CA VAL A 650 20.06 -32.61 6.90
C VAL A 650 18.80 -33.41 7.24
N PRO A 651 18.38 -33.49 8.51
CA PRO A 651 17.25 -34.32 8.90
C PRO A 651 15.94 -33.87 8.27
N GLU A 652 15.14 -34.83 7.80
CA GLU A 652 13.81 -34.55 7.29
C GLU A 652 12.93 -33.87 8.35
N ASN A 653 12.08 -32.93 7.90
CA ASN A 653 11.21 -32.10 8.73
C ASN A 653 11.92 -31.14 9.70
N ASP A 654 13.25 -31.12 9.74
CA ASP A 654 13.99 -30.10 10.47
C ASP A 654 13.73 -28.70 9.90
N VAL A 655 14.00 -27.68 10.70
CA VAL A 655 13.83 -26.28 10.32
C VAL A 655 14.90 -25.84 9.30
N SER A 656 16.09 -26.45 9.32
CA SER A 656 17.18 -26.18 8.37
C SER A 656 16.89 -26.58 6.93
N GLU A 657 15.93 -27.48 6.69
CA GLU A 657 15.37 -27.77 5.34
C GLU A 657 14.95 -26.51 4.60
N SER A 658 14.50 -25.48 5.32
CA SER A 658 14.01 -24.23 4.77
C SER A 658 15.07 -23.46 3.95
N SER A 659 16.35 -23.80 4.16
CA SER A 659 17.49 -23.19 3.47
C SER A 659 17.96 -23.97 2.24
N LEU A 660 17.42 -25.16 1.98
CA LEU A 660 17.96 -26.06 0.96
C LEU A 660 17.43 -25.82 -0.45
N LEU A 661 16.55 -24.82 -0.66
CA LEU A 661 15.96 -24.56 -1.98
C LEU A 661 17.02 -24.31 -3.06
N PHE A 662 17.98 -23.43 -2.79
CA PHE A 662 19.08 -23.15 -3.70
C PHE A 662 19.97 -24.38 -3.96
N PRO A 663 20.52 -25.09 -2.94
CA PRO A 663 21.30 -26.31 -3.18
C PRO A 663 20.54 -27.40 -3.94
N LEU A 664 19.27 -27.65 -3.59
CA LEU A 664 18.41 -28.64 -4.26
C LEU A 664 18.18 -28.30 -5.73
N PHE A 665 17.96 -27.03 -6.04
CA PHE A 665 17.82 -26.58 -7.43
C PHE A 665 19.11 -26.75 -8.23
N ILE A 666 20.24 -26.28 -7.67
CA ILE A 666 21.52 -26.33 -8.37
C ILE A 666 21.96 -27.78 -8.64
N VAL A 667 21.84 -28.66 -7.65
CA VAL A 667 22.18 -30.09 -7.81
C VAL A 667 21.17 -30.80 -8.71
N GLY A 668 19.88 -30.55 -8.55
CA GLY A 668 18.82 -31.09 -9.42
C GLY A 668 18.98 -30.68 -10.88
N GLY A 669 19.58 -29.51 -11.12
CA GLY A 669 19.95 -29.06 -12.45
C GLY A 669 21.12 -29.82 -13.09
N GLU A 670 21.79 -30.74 -12.38
CA GLU A 670 22.97 -31.50 -12.86
C GLU A 670 22.92 -33.01 -12.57
N VAL A 671 21.89 -33.51 -11.87
CA VAL A 671 21.70 -34.96 -11.70
C VAL A 671 21.53 -35.65 -13.05
N GLU A 672 22.03 -36.89 -13.14
CA GLU A 672 21.95 -37.72 -14.35
C GLU A 672 21.23 -39.04 -14.10
N ARG A 673 21.12 -39.48 -12.84
CA ARG A 673 20.46 -40.73 -12.46
C ARG A 673 19.04 -40.50 -11.92
N THR A 674 18.15 -41.43 -12.22
CA THR A 674 16.75 -41.36 -11.78
C THR A 674 16.59 -41.36 -10.26
N ASP A 675 17.40 -42.14 -9.54
CA ASP A 675 17.37 -42.20 -8.07
C ASP A 675 17.76 -40.87 -7.43
N GLN A 676 18.73 -40.17 -8.00
CA GLN A 676 19.14 -38.83 -7.54
C GLN A 676 18.03 -37.79 -7.80
N MET A 677 17.39 -37.83 -8.97
CA MET A 677 16.29 -36.93 -9.28
C MET A 677 15.06 -37.20 -8.39
N GLU A 678 14.76 -38.48 -8.11
CA GLU A 678 13.71 -38.86 -7.16
C GLU A 678 13.99 -38.35 -5.74
N PHE A 679 15.24 -38.40 -5.29
CA PHE A 679 15.65 -37.81 -4.02
C PHE A 679 15.42 -36.29 -3.99
N VAL A 680 15.86 -35.55 -5.01
CA VAL A 680 15.65 -34.09 -5.11
C VAL A 680 14.16 -33.76 -5.11
N ARG A 681 13.36 -34.49 -5.89
CA ARG A 681 11.90 -34.34 -5.97
C ARG A 681 11.24 -34.57 -4.61
N ALA A 682 11.61 -35.63 -3.90
CA ALA A 682 11.06 -35.96 -2.58
C ALA A 682 11.33 -34.82 -1.57
N ARG A 683 12.56 -34.27 -1.56
CA ARG A 683 12.93 -33.18 -0.65
C ARG A 683 12.22 -31.87 -0.98
N LEU A 684 12.13 -31.50 -2.25
CA LEU A 684 11.38 -30.31 -2.67
C LEU A 684 9.88 -30.45 -2.39
N GLN A 685 9.29 -31.62 -2.64
CA GLN A 685 7.87 -31.87 -2.36
C GLN A 685 7.57 -31.81 -0.85
N MET A 686 8.47 -32.33 -0.01
CA MET A 686 8.36 -32.20 1.44
C MET A 686 8.37 -30.73 1.87
N SER A 687 9.30 -29.93 1.35
CA SER A 687 9.39 -28.49 1.63
C SER A 687 8.14 -27.75 1.16
N TYR A 688 7.62 -28.08 -0.02
CA TYR A 688 6.37 -27.51 -0.55
C TYR A 688 5.16 -27.88 0.32
N ASN A 689 5.02 -29.15 0.71
CA ASN A 689 3.91 -29.58 1.57
C ASN A 689 3.92 -28.88 2.93
N LYS A 690 5.11 -28.54 3.45
CA LYS A 690 5.28 -27.84 4.73
C LYS A 690 5.00 -26.34 4.62
N ARG A 691 5.42 -25.69 3.53
CA ARG A 691 5.46 -24.22 3.42
C ARG A 691 4.42 -23.63 2.45
N GLY A 692 4.08 -24.36 1.40
CA GLY A 692 3.15 -23.91 0.35
C GLY A 692 3.65 -22.74 -0.49
N PHE A 693 4.97 -22.46 -0.48
CA PHE A 693 5.51 -21.30 -1.19
C PHE A 693 5.59 -21.54 -2.69
N ARG A 694 5.20 -20.54 -3.47
CA ARG A 694 5.17 -20.62 -4.94
C ARG A 694 6.54 -20.80 -5.57
N ASN A 695 7.60 -20.30 -4.94
CA ASN A 695 8.95 -20.48 -5.45
C ASN A 695 9.40 -21.95 -5.40
N ILE A 696 8.96 -22.73 -4.40
CA ILE A 696 9.25 -24.17 -4.31
C ILE A 696 8.50 -24.95 -5.40
N SER A 697 7.21 -24.65 -5.63
CA SER A 697 6.48 -25.29 -6.73
C SER A 697 7.08 -24.94 -8.09
N ARG A 698 7.48 -23.68 -8.30
CA ARG A 698 8.16 -23.26 -9.53
C ARG A 698 9.51 -23.96 -9.72
N THR A 699 10.25 -24.18 -8.63
CA THR A 699 11.50 -24.95 -8.64
C THR A 699 11.26 -26.38 -9.13
N LEU A 700 10.22 -27.05 -8.62
CA LEU A 700 9.83 -28.38 -9.08
C LEU A 700 9.50 -28.39 -10.56
N GLU A 701 8.66 -27.46 -11.04
CA GLU A 701 8.29 -27.35 -12.44
C GLU A 701 9.50 -27.23 -13.37
N VAL A 702 10.43 -26.31 -13.05
CA VAL A 702 11.62 -26.06 -13.88
C VAL A 702 12.54 -27.29 -13.92
N LEU A 703 12.73 -27.97 -12.79
CA LEU A 703 13.55 -29.18 -12.75
C LEU A 703 12.91 -30.36 -13.48
N GLU A 704 11.59 -30.54 -13.39
CA GLU A 704 10.89 -31.58 -14.14
C GLU A 704 10.95 -31.32 -15.65
N GLU A 705 10.74 -30.08 -16.07
CA GLU A 705 10.84 -29.69 -17.48
C GLU A 705 12.26 -29.94 -18.01
N LEU A 706 13.28 -29.50 -17.27
CA LEU A 706 14.68 -29.76 -17.61
C LEU A 706 14.99 -31.26 -17.68
N TRP A 707 14.52 -32.04 -16.71
CA TRP A 707 14.76 -33.47 -16.63
C TRP A 707 14.16 -34.19 -17.84
N VAL A 708 12.88 -33.93 -18.14
CA VAL A 708 12.19 -34.50 -19.31
C VAL A 708 12.90 -34.10 -20.60
N TYR A 709 13.26 -32.83 -20.74
CA TYR A 709 13.94 -32.33 -21.93
C TYR A 709 15.29 -33.02 -22.16
N ARG A 710 16.09 -33.20 -21.10
CA ARG A 710 17.37 -33.94 -21.17
C ARG A 710 17.20 -35.41 -21.53
N GLN A 711 16.18 -36.08 -21.00
CA GLN A 711 15.89 -37.48 -21.37
C GLN A 711 15.56 -37.60 -22.86
N ILE A 712 14.82 -36.64 -23.43
CA ILE A 712 14.51 -36.60 -24.87
C ILE A 712 15.79 -36.32 -25.68
N GLN A 713 16.62 -35.35 -25.29
CA GLN A 713 17.85 -35.01 -25.99
C GLN A 713 18.88 -36.15 -25.98
N ASN A 714 18.98 -36.91 -24.88
CA ASN A 714 19.84 -38.10 -24.80
C ASN A 714 19.43 -39.18 -25.81
N VAL A 715 18.15 -39.26 -26.17
CA VAL A 715 17.65 -40.18 -27.21
C VAL A 715 17.88 -39.62 -28.62
N LEU A 716 17.76 -38.31 -28.80
CA LEU A 716 17.84 -37.64 -30.11
C LEU A 716 19.27 -37.19 -30.50
N GLY A 717 20.24 -37.26 -29.59
CA GLY A 717 21.64 -36.90 -29.83
C GLY A 717 21.92 -35.40 -29.91
N GLY A 718 21.14 -34.56 -29.20
CA GLY A 718 21.33 -33.10 -29.18
C GLY A 718 22.17 -32.59 -28.00
N ASN A 719 22.39 -31.26 -27.97
CA ASN A 719 23.20 -30.60 -26.95
C ASN A 719 22.54 -30.68 -25.55
N ARG A 720 23.37 -30.85 -24.51
CA ARG A 720 22.94 -30.84 -23.10
C ARG A 720 22.35 -29.49 -22.76
N SER A 721 21.09 -29.49 -22.34
CA SER A 721 20.32 -28.28 -22.09
C SER A 721 20.50 -27.78 -20.66
N ASP A 722 20.38 -26.46 -20.47
CA ASP A 722 20.54 -25.79 -19.20
C ASP A 722 19.19 -25.31 -18.64
N TRP A 723 19.07 -25.18 -17.31
CA TRP A 723 17.86 -24.59 -16.70
C TRP A 723 17.70 -23.13 -17.11
N GLU A 724 18.79 -22.42 -17.43
CA GLU A 724 18.68 -21.05 -17.96
C GLU A 724 17.92 -21.01 -19.28
N ASP A 725 18.00 -22.06 -20.11
CA ASP A 725 17.25 -22.15 -21.36
C ASP A 725 15.74 -22.27 -21.08
N ILE A 726 15.39 -23.10 -20.07
CA ILE A 726 14.02 -23.24 -19.58
C ILE A 726 13.50 -21.91 -19.05
N LEU A 727 14.28 -21.22 -18.19
CA LEU A 727 13.88 -19.93 -17.62
C LEU A 727 13.74 -18.83 -18.68
N LYS A 728 14.61 -18.80 -19.70
CA LYS A 728 14.51 -17.84 -20.82
C LYS A 728 13.29 -18.10 -21.71
N SER A 729 12.85 -19.36 -21.81
CA SER A 729 11.68 -19.74 -22.61
C SER A 729 10.34 -19.58 -21.85
N GLY A 730 10.37 -19.53 -20.53
CA GLY A 730 9.20 -19.39 -19.67
C GLY A 730 8.77 -17.94 -19.44
N ALA A 731 7.48 -17.73 -19.14
CA ALA A 731 6.92 -16.41 -18.82
C ALA A 731 7.10 -15.99 -17.35
N GLU A 732 7.36 -16.94 -16.44
CA GLU A 732 7.49 -16.69 -15.01
C GLU A 732 8.95 -16.89 -14.55
N PRO A 733 9.55 -15.89 -13.87
CA PRO A 733 10.90 -16.03 -13.31
C PRO A 733 10.93 -17.03 -12.15
N LEU A 734 12.13 -17.32 -11.63
CA LEU A 734 12.36 -18.21 -10.49
C LEU A 734 13.17 -17.49 -9.41
N LEU A 735 12.67 -17.51 -8.17
CA LEU A 735 13.40 -17.05 -6.99
C LEU A 735 13.85 -18.26 -6.17
N LEU A 736 15.15 -18.39 -5.92
CA LEU A 736 15.70 -19.47 -5.08
C LEU A 736 15.93 -19.04 -3.62
N THR A 737 15.55 -17.82 -3.30
CA THR A 737 15.67 -17.23 -1.96
C THR A 737 14.53 -17.68 -1.08
#